data_AF-A0A9P6J3Q2-F1
#
_entry.id   AF-A0A9P6J3Q2-F1
#
_cell.length_a   1.000
_cell.length_b   1.000
_cell.length_c   1.000
_cell.angle_alpha   90.00
_cell.angle_beta   90.00
_cell.angle_gamma   90.00
#
_symmetry.space_group_name_H-M   'P 1'
#
loop_
_entity.id
_entity.type
_entity.pdbx_description
1 polymer ?
#
loop_
_entity_poly.entity_id
_entity_poly.type
_entity_poly.pdbx_seq_one_letter_code
_entity_poly.pdbx_strand_id
1 'polypeptide(L)'
;MDQLIEAQWTQGLAALTGTELGIKKPRGAKSHFADQLAMSTSVFIREMDPGSDAEPEARRVKGSLNVLLRKGLGRWAGDWILDTFRKDALKKLVPLLDALQKQYQDYISAESNKIDAAEWVIPAFHNVIDAIHSRLKVSGQLAHLFDEQLRAFDQEPALEVSSRFLAEFSAELAIRLPPSFDDVAHLYFETIFKQYEVSHPMTAIHRTHQHGHHSAHEASWEALLGNGRQSGSTDPGKQQDQQLSKKRRRVMQDGRFAMDLFVDDKDDELVEQLFHGSHGPGGEGVEALEKESQMQSYLDLCHKLEETGFAFHMTQVVTRMLYSKVESKIFTLFRRRWTMATLESGKEWMSFVVLPFLRLTLLPKKDREDPTGRKRFKMWASRLEFYFFKTFGDLRIEEFFDIIVECPESAPSVLDLKACIEWTGQREQLKEAILVAMEKRLLHPGAETKDIIEFYICTIKYLRILDPSGVMLDHTARAINQYLRTRDDTMRAIVSCIVDDSSDLLNNSTEGIQVGGEVDDDGSDNETWVPEPVNAGPDLSSARRRMADIISVLANIYDTNDRFIEEFQTNLADRLLQATDFGIEREVRQLELLKLRFGEADLHHCEVMLADVAESKRVNANIQSLRPDINVSATIASRYYWPVIEDEPLELPGPLKRSLEQYSAVFEVSKPAQKLSIFSSLGMVDVELELEDRTIEMQVEPMHAAIIYLFEDQDMWTLAAISAKLQVSEESLEQKMQLWIREGVLKEIGRFQYQLIENASSSST
;
A
#
# COMPACT_ATOMS: atom_id res chain seq x y z
N MET A 1 56.52 -9.74 -1.69
CA MET A 1 57.69 -9.10 -1.06
C MET A 1 58.16 -9.97 0.09
N ASP A 2 59.40 -10.45 0.17
CA ASP A 2 60.49 -10.39 -0.79
C ASP A 2 61.56 -11.37 -0.28
N GLN A 3 62.06 -12.27 -1.12
CA GLN A 3 63.35 -12.92 -0.87
C GLN A 3 64.44 -11.87 -0.60
N LEU A 4 64.24 -10.64 -1.10
CA LEU A 4 65.03 -9.45 -0.83
C LEU A 4 64.97 -8.97 0.63
N ILE A 5 63.81 -9.03 1.28
CA ILE A 5 63.62 -8.60 2.67
C ILE A 5 64.23 -9.67 3.58
N GLU A 6 63.94 -10.95 3.36
CA GLU A 6 64.59 -12.06 4.07
C GLU A 6 66.11 -12.08 3.84
N ALA A 7 66.59 -11.75 2.63
CA ALA A 7 68.02 -11.55 2.33
C ALA A 7 68.60 -10.33 3.05
N GLN A 8 67.91 -9.18 3.07
CA GLN A 8 68.37 -7.97 3.77
C GLN A 8 68.43 -8.18 5.29
N TRP A 9 67.48 -8.95 5.85
CA TRP A 9 67.44 -9.27 7.28
C TRP A 9 68.46 -10.36 7.66
N THR A 10 68.63 -11.40 6.85
CA THR A 10 69.71 -12.40 7.04
C THR A 10 71.09 -11.78 6.85
N GLN A 11 71.24 -10.82 5.93
CA GLN A 11 72.45 -10.04 5.74
C GLN A 11 72.70 -9.08 6.93
N GLY A 12 71.66 -8.50 7.52
CA GLY A 12 71.74 -7.72 8.77
C GLY A 12 72.10 -8.58 10.00
N LEU A 13 71.55 -9.78 10.10
CA LEU A 13 71.87 -10.76 11.15
C LEU A 13 73.30 -11.31 10.98
N ALA A 14 73.75 -11.56 9.74
CA ALA A 14 75.12 -11.92 9.37
C ALA A 14 76.13 -10.79 9.65
N ALA A 15 75.74 -9.52 9.43
CA ALA A 15 76.55 -8.35 9.76
C ALA A 15 76.73 -8.17 11.28
N LEU A 16 75.70 -8.48 12.08
CA LEU A 16 75.74 -8.43 13.54
C LEU A 16 76.44 -9.64 14.19
N THR A 17 76.41 -10.80 13.54
CA THR A 17 77.13 -12.03 13.98
C THR A 17 78.56 -12.12 13.44
N GLY A 18 78.93 -11.25 12.49
CA GLY A 18 80.30 -11.05 12.02
C GLY A 18 80.80 -12.13 11.05
N THR A 19 79.94 -12.68 10.18
CA THR A 19 80.32 -13.75 9.24
C THR A 19 80.80 -13.28 7.86
N GLU A 20 80.59 -12.02 7.47
CA GLU A 20 81.15 -11.49 6.21
C GLU A 20 81.94 -10.21 6.44
N LEU A 21 83.27 -10.36 6.54
CA LEU A 21 84.31 -9.48 6.02
C LEU A 21 85.64 -10.00 6.57
N GLY A 22 86.55 -10.40 5.69
CA GLY A 22 87.86 -10.97 6.01
C GLY A 22 88.79 -10.03 6.77
N ILE A 23 88.49 -9.76 8.03
CA ILE A 23 89.34 -9.01 8.97
C ILE A 23 89.80 -9.98 10.06
N LYS A 24 91.13 -10.05 10.25
CA LYS A 24 91.84 -10.96 11.15
C LYS A 24 91.21 -11.01 12.56
N LYS A 25 90.92 -12.23 13.03
CA LYS A 25 90.43 -12.58 14.38
C LYS A 25 91.39 -12.13 15.50
N PRO A 26 90.89 -11.58 16.63
CA PRO A 26 91.47 -11.78 17.94
C PRO A 26 90.78 -12.97 18.66
N ARG A 27 91.59 -13.82 19.31
CA ARG A 27 91.21 -15.07 19.98
C ARG A 27 90.32 -14.85 21.21
N GLY A 28 89.36 -15.77 21.43
CA GLY A 28 88.95 -16.19 22.79
C GLY A 28 87.46 -16.10 23.14
N ALA A 29 86.82 -14.94 23.01
CA ALA A 29 85.51 -14.70 23.66
C ALA A 29 84.31 -14.49 22.71
N LYS A 30 84.52 -14.47 21.39
CA LYS A 30 83.48 -14.10 20.41
C LYS A 30 82.69 -15.26 19.79
N SER A 31 83.14 -16.52 19.89
CA SER A 31 82.34 -17.65 19.35
C SER A 31 81.12 -17.94 20.21
N HIS A 32 81.30 -18.01 21.52
CA HIS A 32 80.21 -18.25 22.48
C HIS A 32 79.08 -17.19 22.42
N PHE A 33 79.40 -15.98 21.94
CA PHE A 33 78.48 -14.86 21.73
C PHE A 33 77.61 -15.05 20.48
N ALA A 34 78.22 -15.44 19.35
CA ALA A 34 77.52 -15.74 18.12
C ALA A 34 76.65 -17.01 18.29
N ASP A 35 77.18 -18.01 18.99
CA ASP A 35 76.50 -19.28 19.26
C ASP A 35 75.27 -19.07 20.17
N GLN A 36 75.38 -18.23 21.21
CA GLN A 36 74.26 -17.91 22.11
C GLN A 36 73.17 -17.08 21.42
N LEU A 37 73.55 -16.13 20.56
CA LEU A 37 72.58 -15.35 19.78
C LEU A 37 71.89 -16.23 18.73
N ALA A 38 72.63 -17.06 17.99
CA ALA A 38 72.06 -17.99 17.00
C ALA A 38 71.12 -19.02 17.66
N MET A 39 71.46 -19.52 18.85
CA MET A 39 70.60 -20.42 19.63
C MET A 39 69.35 -19.71 20.17
N SER A 40 69.48 -18.47 20.63
CA SER A 40 68.32 -17.70 21.13
C SER A 40 67.38 -17.32 19.98
N THR A 41 67.93 -16.96 18.81
CA THR A 41 67.18 -16.69 17.59
C THR A 41 66.48 -17.94 17.06
N SER A 42 67.13 -19.10 17.05
CA SER A 42 66.50 -20.35 16.58
C SER A 42 65.40 -20.86 17.52
N VAL A 43 65.59 -20.72 18.84
CA VAL A 43 64.55 -21.02 19.83
C VAL A 43 63.40 -20.03 19.71
N PHE A 44 63.69 -18.73 19.53
CA PHE A 44 62.65 -17.72 19.32
C PHE A 44 61.83 -18.00 18.06
N ILE A 45 62.47 -18.27 16.92
CA ILE A 45 61.79 -18.58 15.66
C ILE A 45 60.94 -19.84 15.79
N ARG A 46 61.44 -20.89 16.45
CA ARG A 46 60.72 -22.17 16.60
C ARG A 46 59.51 -22.07 17.53
N GLU A 47 59.62 -21.31 18.61
CA GLU A 47 58.57 -21.22 19.63
C GLU A 47 57.56 -20.09 19.33
N MET A 48 57.88 -19.14 18.46
CA MET A 48 56.98 -18.08 17.98
C MET A 48 56.40 -18.35 16.58
N ASP A 49 56.65 -19.54 16.01
CA ASP A 49 56.06 -19.95 14.73
C ASP A 49 54.56 -20.29 14.89
N PRO A 50 53.64 -19.57 14.21
CA PRO A 50 52.20 -19.84 14.26
C PRO A 50 51.79 -21.19 13.63
N GLY A 51 52.71 -21.86 12.92
CA GLY A 51 52.50 -23.16 12.28
C GLY A 51 52.71 -24.38 13.17
N SER A 52 53.25 -24.21 14.37
CA SER A 52 53.51 -25.31 15.33
C SER A 52 52.29 -25.54 16.23
N ASP A 53 51.77 -26.76 16.27
CA ASP A 53 50.67 -27.17 17.18
C ASP A 53 51.11 -27.30 18.65
N ALA A 54 52.39 -27.06 18.96
CA ALA A 54 52.91 -27.09 20.32
C ALA A 54 52.62 -25.77 21.05
N GLU A 55 52.02 -25.84 22.25
CA GLU A 55 51.92 -24.66 23.13
C GLU A 55 53.32 -24.06 23.34
N PRO A 56 53.49 -22.75 23.09
CA PRO A 56 54.79 -22.10 23.24
C PRO A 56 55.25 -22.27 24.69
N GLU A 57 56.46 -22.82 24.91
CA GLU A 57 57.00 -22.88 26.27
C GLU A 57 57.35 -21.43 26.70
N ALA A 58 56.39 -20.76 27.36
CA ALA A 58 56.47 -19.34 27.71
C ALA A 58 57.78 -18.98 28.44
N ARG A 59 58.37 -19.91 29.19
CA ARG A 59 59.68 -19.71 29.86
C ARG A 59 60.86 -19.67 28.87
N ARG A 60 60.84 -20.49 27.82
CA ARG A 60 61.89 -20.52 26.77
C ARG A 60 61.78 -19.30 25.86
N VAL A 61 60.56 -18.93 25.47
CA VAL A 61 60.28 -17.71 24.70
C VAL A 61 60.76 -16.48 25.45
N LYS A 62 60.44 -16.36 26.74
CA LYS A 62 60.91 -15.26 27.61
C LYS A 62 62.43 -15.20 27.72
N GLY A 63 63.09 -16.35 27.93
CA GLY A 63 64.55 -16.43 28.02
C GLY A 63 65.25 -15.96 26.74
N SER A 64 64.78 -16.44 25.58
CA SER A 64 65.33 -16.09 24.27
C SER A 64 65.02 -14.66 23.86
N LEU A 65 63.80 -14.18 24.12
CA LEU A 65 63.37 -12.81 23.84
C LEU A 65 64.16 -11.79 24.68
N ASN A 66 64.44 -12.11 25.96
CA ASN A 66 65.26 -11.26 26.82
C ASN A 66 66.71 -11.11 26.31
N VAL A 67 67.26 -12.14 25.67
CA VAL A 67 68.58 -12.07 25.03
C VAL A 67 68.53 -11.16 23.80
N LEU A 68 67.47 -11.21 23.01
CA LEU A 68 67.27 -10.38 21.81
C LEU A 68 67.01 -8.89 22.17
N LEU A 69 66.17 -8.62 23.17
CA LEU A 69 65.86 -7.26 23.64
C LEU A 69 67.09 -6.54 24.23
N ARG A 70 67.90 -7.24 25.03
CA ARG A 70 69.17 -6.71 25.58
C ARG A 70 70.20 -6.35 24.51
N LYS A 71 70.01 -6.80 23.27
CA LYS A 71 70.90 -6.57 22.12
C LYS A 71 70.33 -5.58 21.10
N GLY A 72 69.19 -4.96 21.38
CA GLY A 72 68.56 -3.98 20.49
C GLY A 72 67.83 -4.60 19.29
N LEU A 73 67.60 -5.92 19.30
CA LEU A 73 66.89 -6.65 18.23
C LEU A 73 65.37 -6.71 18.45
N GLY A 74 64.81 -5.87 19.33
CA GLY A 74 63.38 -5.84 19.61
C GLY A 74 62.52 -5.46 18.40
N ARG A 75 62.95 -4.44 17.63
CA ARG A 75 62.28 -4.04 16.38
C ARG A 75 62.28 -5.16 15.35
N TRP A 76 63.43 -5.82 15.17
CA TRP A 76 63.58 -6.98 14.29
C TRP A 76 62.64 -8.13 14.68
N ALA A 77 62.58 -8.45 15.97
CA ALA A 77 61.73 -9.52 16.48
C ALA A 77 60.24 -9.19 16.27
N GLY A 78 59.84 -7.93 16.49
CA GLY A 78 58.47 -7.47 16.24
C GLY A 78 58.07 -7.52 14.76
N ASP A 79 58.90 -6.97 13.87
CA ASP A 79 58.64 -6.97 12.42
C ASP A 79 58.64 -8.40 11.84
N TRP A 80 59.51 -9.28 12.35
CA TRP A 80 59.54 -10.69 11.97
C TRP A 80 58.28 -11.44 12.44
N ILE A 81 57.80 -11.17 13.66
CA ILE A 81 56.55 -11.75 14.18
C ILE A 81 55.37 -11.32 13.29
N LEU A 82 55.26 -10.03 12.97
CA LEU A 82 54.18 -9.49 12.13
C LEU A 82 54.20 -10.10 10.72
N ASP A 83 55.36 -10.17 10.08
CA ASP A 83 55.50 -10.75 8.73
C ASP A 83 55.21 -12.26 8.71
N THR A 84 55.63 -12.98 9.74
CA THR A 84 55.42 -14.44 9.85
C THR A 84 53.95 -14.76 10.11
N PHE A 85 53.30 -14.02 11.01
CA PHE A 85 51.86 -14.16 11.26
C PHE A 85 51.03 -13.80 10.03
N ARG A 86 51.41 -12.73 9.30
CA ARG A 86 50.77 -12.38 8.03
C ARG A 86 50.89 -13.49 6.99
N LYS A 87 52.09 -14.06 6.82
CA LYS A 87 52.32 -15.15 5.84
C LYS A 87 51.57 -16.44 6.18
N ASP A 88 51.54 -16.84 7.46
CA ASP A 88 50.79 -18.03 7.89
C ASP A 88 49.28 -17.84 7.74
N ALA A 89 48.77 -16.66 8.12
CA ALA A 89 47.38 -16.29 7.91
C ALA A 89 46.99 -16.37 6.43
N LEU A 90 47.77 -15.74 5.55
CA LEU A 90 47.49 -15.74 4.11
C LEU A 90 47.58 -17.15 3.50
N LYS A 91 48.55 -17.96 3.90
CA LYS A 91 48.72 -19.33 3.36
C LYS A 91 47.54 -20.23 3.67
N LYS A 92 46.87 -20.04 4.81
CA LYS A 92 45.75 -20.87 5.28
C LYS A 92 44.38 -20.28 4.95
N LEU A 93 44.22 -18.96 4.94
CA LEU A 93 42.94 -18.30 4.69
C LEU A 93 42.61 -18.19 3.19
N VAL A 94 43.59 -17.92 2.33
CA VAL A 94 43.35 -17.75 0.88
C VAL A 94 42.71 -18.98 0.24
N PRO A 95 43.17 -20.23 0.49
CA PRO A 95 42.52 -21.41 -0.08
C PRO A 95 41.07 -21.61 0.38
N LEU A 96 40.73 -21.20 1.60
CA LEU A 96 39.37 -21.30 2.15
C LEU A 96 38.45 -20.25 1.51
N LEU A 97 38.95 -19.03 1.31
CA LEU A 97 38.21 -17.97 0.62
C LEU A 97 37.99 -18.29 -0.87
N ASP A 98 39.00 -18.86 -1.54
CA ASP A 98 38.90 -19.32 -2.92
C ASP A 98 37.90 -20.48 -3.05
N ALA A 99 37.90 -21.40 -2.09
CA ALA A 99 36.94 -22.50 -2.03
C ALA A 99 35.50 -22.00 -1.81
N LEU A 100 35.31 -21.03 -0.92
CA LEU A 100 34.01 -20.38 -0.67
C LEU A 100 33.49 -19.66 -1.92
N GLN A 101 34.37 -18.91 -2.59
CA GLN A 101 34.03 -18.21 -3.84
C GLN A 101 33.66 -19.20 -4.94
N LYS A 102 34.39 -20.31 -5.09
CA LYS A 102 34.08 -21.35 -6.07
C LYS A 102 32.72 -21.99 -5.79
N GLN A 103 32.43 -22.37 -4.54
CA GLN A 103 31.14 -22.93 -4.16
C GLN A 103 29.98 -21.96 -4.44
N TYR A 104 30.18 -20.67 -4.20
CA TYR A 104 29.18 -19.65 -4.52
C TYR A 104 28.94 -19.48 -6.03
N GLN A 105 30.00 -19.50 -6.84
CA GLN A 105 29.89 -19.45 -8.31
C GLN A 105 29.20 -20.70 -8.86
N ASP A 106 29.52 -21.88 -8.32
CA ASP A 106 28.87 -23.13 -8.68
C ASP A 106 27.37 -23.07 -8.33
N TYR A 107 27.02 -22.51 -7.16
CA TYR A 107 25.61 -22.29 -6.75
C TYR A 107 24.84 -21.33 -7.68
N ILE A 108 25.42 -20.20 -8.07
CA ILE A 108 24.78 -19.28 -9.03
C ILE A 108 24.59 -19.94 -10.39
N SER A 109 25.57 -20.72 -10.86
CA SER A 109 25.49 -21.39 -12.16
C SER A 109 24.47 -22.54 -12.22
N ALA A 110 24.06 -23.05 -11.05
CA ALA A 110 23.16 -24.19 -10.92
C ALA A 110 21.66 -23.81 -10.87
N GLU A 111 21.26 -22.78 -11.63
CA GLU A 111 19.95 -22.07 -11.70
C GLU A 111 18.63 -22.90 -11.68
N SER A 112 18.62 -24.22 -11.49
CA SER A 112 17.40 -25.04 -11.45
C SER A 112 17.32 -26.16 -10.40
N ASN A 113 18.34 -26.42 -9.56
CA ASN A 113 18.23 -27.46 -8.52
C ASN A 113 18.43 -26.90 -7.11
N LYS A 114 17.36 -27.05 -6.31
CA LYS A 114 17.23 -26.79 -4.87
C LYS A 114 18.25 -27.61 -4.05
N ILE A 115 19.54 -27.29 -4.14
CA ILE A 115 20.40 -27.53 -2.98
C ILE A 115 19.98 -26.43 -2.01
N ASP A 116 19.32 -26.81 -0.91
CA ASP A 116 18.98 -25.88 0.15
C ASP A 116 20.27 -25.16 0.53
N ALA A 117 20.32 -23.84 0.33
CA ALA A 117 21.51 -23.05 0.60
C ALA A 117 22.03 -23.27 2.05
N ALA A 118 21.14 -23.68 2.96
CA ALA A 118 21.47 -24.10 4.31
C ALA A 118 22.50 -25.24 4.40
N GLU A 119 22.51 -26.20 3.46
CA GLU A 119 23.36 -27.40 3.53
C GLU A 119 24.85 -27.09 3.36
N TRP A 120 25.20 -26.11 2.51
CA TRP A 120 26.59 -25.77 2.23
C TRP A 120 27.02 -24.43 2.85
N VAL A 121 26.15 -23.41 2.86
CA VAL A 121 26.53 -22.05 3.28
C VAL A 121 26.83 -22.00 4.77
N ILE A 122 26.01 -22.67 5.59
CA ILE A 122 26.18 -22.70 7.06
C ILE A 122 27.55 -23.27 7.45
N PRO A 123 27.92 -24.50 7.06
CA PRO A 123 29.22 -25.06 7.41
C PRO A 123 30.39 -24.34 6.74
N ALA A 124 30.25 -23.90 5.48
CA ALA A 124 31.32 -23.19 4.77
C ALA A 124 31.64 -21.84 5.41
N PHE A 125 30.61 -21.06 5.77
CA PHE A 125 30.79 -19.76 6.42
C PHE A 125 31.36 -19.91 7.85
N HIS A 126 30.86 -20.88 8.62
CA HIS A 126 31.38 -21.20 9.95
C HIS A 126 32.87 -21.58 9.90
N ASN A 127 33.27 -22.45 8.97
CA ASN A 127 34.66 -22.86 8.81
C ASN A 127 35.60 -21.68 8.51
N VAL A 128 35.15 -20.72 7.68
CA VAL A 128 35.94 -19.52 7.36
C VAL A 128 36.09 -18.62 8.58
N ILE A 129 34.99 -18.34 9.30
CA ILE A 129 35.04 -17.49 10.50
C ILE A 129 35.81 -18.16 11.63
N ASP A 130 35.70 -19.47 11.82
CA ASP A 130 36.47 -20.23 12.82
C ASP A 130 37.96 -20.26 12.50
N ALA A 131 38.33 -20.38 11.22
CA ALA A 131 39.71 -20.28 10.79
C ALA A 131 40.30 -18.88 11.04
N ILE A 132 39.52 -17.82 10.78
CA ILE A 132 39.93 -16.44 11.08
C ILE A 132 40.05 -16.23 12.59
N HIS A 133 39.05 -16.66 13.36
CA HIS A 133 38.98 -16.48 14.80
C HIS A 133 40.11 -17.23 15.54
N SER A 134 40.31 -18.52 15.25
CA SER A 134 41.38 -19.32 15.86
C SER A 134 42.77 -18.74 15.59
N ARG A 135 43.01 -18.23 14.38
CA ARG A 135 44.29 -17.62 14.00
C ARG A 135 44.49 -16.28 14.68
N LEU A 136 43.47 -15.43 14.72
CA LEU A 136 43.51 -14.15 15.43
C LEU A 136 43.80 -14.35 16.93
N LYS A 137 43.21 -15.39 17.54
CA LYS A 137 43.42 -15.73 18.95
C LYS A 137 44.84 -16.19 19.24
N VAL A 138 45.37 -17.12 18.44
CA VAL A 138 46.74 -17.65 18.61
C VAL A 138 47.79 -16.55 18.39
N SER A 139 47.68 -15.81 17.28
CA SER A 139 48.61 -14.72 16.96
C SER A 139 48.49 -13.54 17.93
N GLY A 140 47.27 -13.21 18.37
CA GLY A 140 47.03 -12.19 19.39
C GLY A 140 47.59 -12.55 20.76
N GLN A 141 47.47 -13.81 21.19
CA GLN A 141 48.09 -14.28 22.44
C GLN A 141 49.62 -14.20 22.40
N LEU A 142 50.23 -14.59 21.27
CA LEU A 142 51.68 -14.50 21.07
C LEU A 142 52.17 -13.04 20.99
N ALA A 143 51.40 -12.15 20.34
CA ALA A 143 51.70 -10.72 20.29
C ALA A 143 51.57 -10.05 21.67
N HIS A 144 50.57 -10.43 22.47
CA HIS A 144 50.43 -9.97 23.85
C HIS A 144 51.58 -10.44 24.74
N LEU A 145 52.02 -11.69 24.60
CA LEU A 145 53.20 -12.21 25.31
C LEU A 145 54.48 -11.43 24.93
N PHE A 146 54.60 -11.00 23.68
CA PHE A 146 55.71 -10.17 23.22
C PHE A 146 55.66 -8.75 23.82
N ASP A 147 54.50 -8.10 23.77
CA ASP A 147 54.28 -6.76 24.32
C ASP A 147 54.44 -6.72 25.86
N GLU A 148 54.02 -7.76 26.58
CA GLU A 148 54.27 -7.91 28.03
C GLU A 148 55.76 -7.94 28.37
N GLN A 149 56.58 -8.62 27.55
CA GLN A 149 58.03 -8.70 27.79
C GLN A 149 58.75 -7.41 27.38
N LEU A 150 58.25 -6.69 26.37
CA LEU A 150 58.73 -5.36 26.02
C LEU A 150 58.48 -4.35 27.14
N ARG A 151 57.28 -4.35 27.75
CA ARG A 151 56.95 -3.49 28.89
C ARG A 151 57.82 -3.76 30.12
N ALA A 152 58.26 -5.00 30.33
CA ALA A 152 59.13 -5.36 31.45
C ALA A 152 60.60 -4.89 31.29
N PHE A 153 61.00 -4.44 30.10
CA PHE A 153 62.39 -4.08 29.77
C PHE A 153 62.63 -2.56 29.59
N ASP A 154 61.64 -1.70 29.84
CA ASP A 154 61.72 -0.23 29.69
C ASP A 154 62.32 0.20 28.32
N GLN A 155 61.94 -0.50 27.24
CA GLN A 155 62.24 -0.06 25.86
C GLN A 155 61.01 0.60 25.23
N GLU A 156 61.27 1.53 24.31
CA GLU A 156 60.31 2.49 23.72
C GLU A 156 58.84 2.01 23.65
N PRO A 157 57.86 2.77 24.18
CA PRO A 157 56.44 2.45 24.12
C PRO A 157 55.83 2.48 22.69
N ALA A 158 56.66 2.69 21.65
CA ALA A 158 56.24 2.84 20.26
C ALA A 158 56.10 1.51 19.48
N LEU A 159 56.44 0.38 20.11
CA LEU A 159 56.43 -0.98 19.53
C LEU A 159 55.28 -1.82 20.08
N GLU A 160 54.07 -1.28 20.14
CA GLU A 160 52.86 -2.08 20.41
C GLU A 160 52.61 -3.01 19.21
N VAL A 161 53.15 -4.23 19.27
CA VAL A 161 53.05 -5.19 18.16
C VAL A 161 51.64 -5.74 18.07
N SER A 162 50.92 -5.87 19.19
CA SER A 162 49.52 -6.33 19.18
C SER A 162 48.57 -5.38 18.46
N SER A 163 48.68 -4.06 18.65
CA SER A 163 47.80 -3.08 17.99
C SER A 163 48.11 -2.96 16.50
N ARG A 164 49.40 -2.98 16.13
CA ARG A 164 49.84 -3.03 14.72
C ARG A 164 49.42 -4.32 14.04
N PHE A 165 49.52 -5.46 14.71
CA PHE A 165 49.07 -6.74 14.19
C PHE A 165 47.58 -6.72 13.84
N LEU A 166 46.71 -6.24 14.73
CA LEU A 166 45.28 -6.15 14.46
C LEU A 166 44.95 -5.20 13.30
N ALA A 167 45.63 -4.06 13.22
CA ALA A 167 45.45 -3.09 12.14
C ALA A 167 45.93 -3.64 10.77
N GLU A 168 47.09 -4.28 10.72
CA GLU A 168 47.62 -4.88 9.49
C GLU A 168 46.82 -6.11 9.07
N PHE A 169 46.39 -6.94 10.02
CA PHE A 169 45.58 -8.13 9.75
C PHE A 169 44.19 -7.76 9.22
N SER A 170 43.51 -6.77 9.82
CA SER A 170 42.22 -6.28 9.33
C SER A 170 42.34 -5.60 7.96
N ALA A 171 43.39 -4.83 7.70
CA ALA A 171 43.65 -4.22 6.40
C ALA A 171 43.93 -5.27 5.30
N GLU A 172 44.75 -6.28 5.59
CA GLU A 172 45.04 -7.37 4.64
C GLU A 172 43.81 -8.24 4.37
N LEU A 173 42.99 -8.50 5.40
CA LEU A 173 41.71 -9.18 5.21
C LEU A 173 40.77 -8.36 4.31
N ALA A 174 40.63 -7.05 4.56
CA ALA A 174 39.80 -6.19 3.72
C ALA A 174 40.23 -6.17 2.23
N ILE A 175 41.53 -6.27 1.95
CA ILE A 175 42.07 -6.32 0.58
C ILE A 175 41.83 -7.67 -0.11
N ARG A 176 41.79 -8.76 0.67
CA ARG A 176 41.78 -10.14 0.15
C ARG A 176 40.42 -10.82 0.22
N LEU A 177 39.42 -10.21 0.84
CA LEU A 177 38.06 -10.70 0.83
C LEU A 177 37.51 -10.70 -0.61
N PRO A 178 36.97 -11.83 -1.10
CA PRO A 178 36.30 -11.88 -2.38
C PRO A 178 35.13 -10.88 -2.45
N PRO A 179 34.85 -10.28 -3.61
CA PRO A 179 33.67 -9.42 -3.77
C PRO A 179 32.36 -10.18 -3.51
N SER A 180 32.35 -11.50 -3.71
CA SER A 180 31.21 -12.38 -3.41
C SER A 180 31.03 -12.69 -1.92
N PHE A 181 31.98 -12.31 -1.05
CA PHE A 181 31.91 -12.63 0.37
C PHE A 181 30.69 -12.01 1.04
N ASP A 182 30.36 -10.76 0.71
CA ASP A 182 29.20 -10.06 1.26
C ASP A 182 27.88 -10.70 0.80
N ASP A 183 27.84 -11.21 -0.44
CA ASP A 183 26.66 -11.92 -0.95
C ASP A 183 26.50 -13.31 -0.32
N VAL A 184 27.61 -14.02 -0.07
CA VAL A 184 27.59 -15.29 0.69
C VAL A 184 27.15 -15.05 2.14
N ALA A 185 27.64 -13.98 2.78
CA ALA A 185 27.19 -13.58 4.10
C ALA A 185 25.70 -13.21 4.10
N HIS A 186 25.21 -12.51 3.06
CA HIS A 186 23.78 -12.23 2.89
C HIS A 186 22.96 -13.52 2.82
N LEU A 187 23.40 -14.50 2.01
CA LEU A 187 22.75 -15.80 1.88
C LEU A 187 22.79 -16.60 3.20
N TYR A 188 23.89 -16.51 3.95
CA TYR A 188 24.01 -17.09 5.29
C TYR A 188 22.96 -16.50 6.24
N PHE A 189 22.95 -15.17 6.42
CA PHE A 189 22.00 -14.53 7.32
C PHE A 189 20.55 -14.71 6.88
N GLU A 190 20.30 -14.76 5.57
CA GLU A 190 18.98 -15.08 5.02
C GLU A 190 18.51 -16.49 5.38
N THR A 191 19.39 -17.51 5.25
CA THR A 191 19.04 -18.90 5.58
C THR A 191 18.76 -19.08 7.07
N ILE A 192 19.59 -18.46 7.92
CA ILE A 192 19.36 -18.45 9.37
C ILE A 192 18.06 -17.72 9.73
N PHE A 193 17.78 -16.57 9.10
CA PHE A 193 16.54 -15.85 9.34
C PHE A 193 15.31 -16.67 8.93
N LYS A 194 15.36 -17.38 7.78
CA LYS A 194 14.28 -18.28 7.35
C LYS A 194 14.06 -19.43 8.35
N GLN A 195 15.13 -20.05 8.84
CA GLN A 195 15.03 -21.08 9.87
C GLN A 195 14.42 -20.55 11.17
N TYR A 196 14.83 -19.34 11.58
CA TYR A 196 14.28 -18.64 12.74
C TYR A 196 12.79 -18.28 12.58
N GLU A 197 12.38 -17.82 11.40
CA GLU A 197 10.97 -17.50 11.11
C GLU A 197 10.09 -18.77 11.12
N VAL A 198 10.60 -19.90 10.61
CA VAL A 198 9.88 -21.19 10.61
C VAL A 198 9.71 -21.76 12.02
N SER A 199 10.70 -21.57 12.91
CA SER A 199 10.56 -21.97 14.32
C SER A 199 9.65 -21.03 15.13
N HIS A 200 9.30 -19.86 14.58
CA HIS A 200 8.43 -18.85 15.22
C HIS A 200 7.26 -18.41 14.32
N PRO A 201 6.34 -19.32 13.96
CA PRO A 201 5.20 -18.95 13.14
C PRO A 201 4.24 -18.07 13.93
N MET A 202 3.74 -17.03 13.27
CA MET A 202 2.76 -16.05 13.75
C MET A 202 1.53 -16.69 14.44
N THR A 203 1.13 -17.89 14.00
CA THR A 203 -0.02 -18.65 14.53
C THR A 203 0.22 -19.33 15.88
N ALA A 204 1.47 -19.58 16.28
CA ALA A 204 1.79 -20.15 17.58
C ALA A 204 1.57 -19.15 18.74
N ILE A 205 1.62 -17.84 18.43
CA ILE A 205 1.51 -16.74 19.39
C ILE A 205 0.03 -16.42 19.71
N HIS A 206 -0.90 -16.63 18.77
CA HIS A 206 -2.34 -16.44 19.04
C HIS A 206 -2.96 -17.52 19.94
N ARG A 207 -2.41 -18.74 20.01
CA ARG A 207 -2.93 -19.81 20.88
C ARG A 207 -2.64 -19.58 22.37
N THR A 208 -1.59 -18.85 22.71
CA THR A 208 -1.28 -18.46 24.10
C THR A 208 -2.08 -17.25 24.57
N HIS A 209 -2.67 -16.47 23.65
CA HIS A 209 -3.40 -15.23 23.94
C HIS A 209 -4.93 -15.37 24.09
N GLN A 210 -5.54 -16.52 23.78
CA GLN A 210 -6.99 -16.73 23.99
C GLN A 210 -7.43 -16.77 25.47
N HIS A 211 -6.51 -16.61 26.42
CA HIS A 211 -6.81 -16.52 27.86
C HIS A 211 -6.41 -15.19 28.52
N GLY A 212 -6.03 -14.16 27.76
CA GLY A 212 -5.64 -12.85 28.31
C GLY A 212 -6.19 -11.67 27.49
N HIS A 213 -6.96 -10.82 28.17
CA HIS A 213 -7.68 -9.63 27.68
C HIS A 213 -7.07 -8.85 26.49
N HIS A 214 -7.90 -8.60 25.47
CA HIS A 214 -7.66 -7.81 24.23
C HIS A 214 -7.48 -6.28 24.40
N SER A 215 -7.03 -5.77 25.56
CA SER A 215 -6.99 -4.31 25.80
C SER A 215 -5.58 -3.69 25.86
N ALA A 216 -4.50 -4.46 25.84
CA ALA A 216 -3.16 -3.96 26.15
C ALA A 216 -2.27 -3.63 24.93
N HIS A 217 -2.55 -4.21 23.75
CA HIS A 217 -1.71 -4.04 22.55
C HIS A 217 -2.00 -2.75 21.77
N GLU A 218 -3.25 -2.27 21.78
CA GLU A 218 -3.63 -0.99 21.16
C GLU A 218 -2.89 0.20 21.82
N ALA A 219 -2.64 0.10 23.13
CA ALA A 219 -1.86 1.07 23.91
C ALA A 219 -0.34 0.99 23.67
N SER A 220 0.18 -0.10 23.10
CA SER A 220 1.61 -0.36 22.97
C SER A 220 2.26 0.53 21.90
N TRP A 221 1.61 0.66 20.74
CA TRP A 221 2.10 1.53 19.66
C TRP A 221 1.61 2.98 19.81
N GLU A 222 0.40 3.23 20.33
CA GLU A 222 -0.08 4.60 20.56
C GLU A 222 0.73 5.37 21.62
N ALA A 223 1.29 4.67 22.62
CA ALA A 223 2.13 5.26 23.65
C ALA A 223 3.52 5.70 23.13
N LEU A 224 4.13 4.95 22.20
CA LEU A 224 5.35 5.38 21.47
C LEU A 224 5.12 6.62 20.60
N LEU A 225 3.87 6.91 20.26
CA LEU A 225 3.46 7.97 19.33
C LEU A 225 3.05 9.26 20.02
N GLY A 226 3.01 9.31 21.36
CA GLY A 226 2.61 10.49 22.13
C GLY A 226 1.16 10.95 21.88
N ASN A 227 0.30 10.05 21.38
CA ASN A 227 -1.11 10.35 21.11
C ASN A 227 -2.01 9.62 22.12
N GLY A 228 -2.01 10.09 23.37
CA GLY A 228 -3.06 9.75 24.31
C GLY A 228 -4.36 10.47 23.96
N ARG A 229 -5.48 9.74 23.96
CA ARG A 229 -6.86 10.24 23.78
C ARG A 229 -7.05 11.64 24.39
N GLN A 230 -7.54 12.56 23.57
CA GLN A 230 -7.93 13.92 23.97
C GLN A 230 -8.99 13.83 25.08
N SER A 231 -8.55 14.03 26.32
CA SER A 231 -9.41 14.51 27.40
C SER A 231 -8.87 15.87 27.81
N GLY A 232 -9.74 16.88 27.80
CA GLY A 232 -9.41 18.28 28.01
C GLY A 232 -8.78 18.54 29.38
N SER A 233 -7.45 18.53 29.42
CA SER A 233 -6.65 18.91 30.58
C SER A 233 -5.37 19.57 30.08
N THR A 234 -5.26 20.87 30.34
CA THR A 234 -4.12 21.75 30.05
C THR A 234 -2.95 21.47 31.01
N ASP A 235 -2.24 20.37 30.77
CA ASP A 235 -1.00 20.05 31.49
C ASP A 235 0.23 20.39 30.61
N PRO A 236 1.13 21.32 31.02
CA PRO A 236 2.27 21.78 30.21
C PRO A 236 3.26 20.67 29.82
N GLY A 237 3.28 19.53 30.51
CA GLY A 237 4.09 18.37 30.12
C GLY A 237 3.69 17.75 28.78
N LYS A 238 2.38 17.66 28.49
CA LYS A 238 1.85 17.00 27.27
C LYS A 238 2.13 17.78 25.99
N GLN A 239 2.27 19.11 26.08
CA GLN A 239 2.63 19.94 24.91
C GLN A 239 4.09 19.74 24.51
N GLN A 240 4.98 19.43 25.46
CA GLN A 240 6.40 19.21 25.20
C GLN A 240 6.63 17.84 24.52
N ASP A 241 5.91 16.80 24.95
CA ASP A 241 5.97 15.46 24.35
C ASP A 241 5.44 15.44 22.90
N GLN A 242 4.36 16.18 22.63
CA GLN A 242 3.82 16.30 21.27
C GLN A 242 4.75 17.10 20.33
N GLN A 243 5.55 18.02 20.87
CA GLN A 243 6.58 18.74 20.10
C GLN A 243 7.81 17.86 19.83
N LEU A 244 8.20 17.01 20.79
CA LEU A 244 9.30 16.05 20.63
C LEU A 244 8.97 14.97 19.60
N SER A 245 7.75 14.43 19.59
CA SER A 245 7.33 13.44 18.57
C SER A 245 7.29 14.06 17.16
N LYS A 246 6.79 15.30 17.03
CA LYS A 246 6.83 16.07 15.77
C LYS A 246 8.27 16.36 15.31
N LYS A 247 9.18 16.63 16.25
CA LYS A 247 10.60 16.86 15.95
C LYS A 247 11.32 15.58 15.50
N ARG A 248 11.06 14.44 16.16
CA ARG A 248 11.56 13.11 15.74
C ARG A 248 11.04 12.75 14.34
N ARG A 249 9.75 12.96 14.05
CA ARG A 249 9.17 12.74 12.71
C ARG A 249 9.80 13.61 11.63
N ARG A 250 10.01 14.91 11.87
CA ARG A 250 10.70 15.81 10.92
C ARG A 250 12.15 15.39 10.65
N VAL A 251 12.88 14.99 11.69
CA VAL A 251 14.28 14.58 11.51
C VAL A 251 14.40 13.24 10.77
N MET A 252 13.45 12.32 10.98
CA MET A 252 13.34 11.08 10.19
C MET A 252 12.98 11.37 8.72
N GLN A 253 12.12 12.36 8.45
CA GLN A 253 11.80 12.83 7.08
C GLN A 253 13.00 13.49 6.38
N ASP A 254 13.84 14.23 7.12
CA ASP A 254 15.04 14.89 6.59
C ASP A 254 16.24 13.95 6.37
N GLY A 255 16.12 12.66 6.72
CA GLY A 255 17.18 11.65 6.57
C GLY A 255 18.41 11.85 7.46
N ARG A 256 18.38 12.79 8.42
CA ARG A 256 19.49 13.10 9.33
C ARG A 256 19.37 12.31 10.63
N PHE A 257 19.92 11.09 10.67
CA PHE A 257 19.95 10.28 11.89
C PHE A 257 21.01 10.80 12.87
N ALA A 258 20.62 11.68 13.81
CA ALA A 258 21.51 12.15 14.87
C ALA A 258 21.33 11.33 16.16
N MET A 259 22.42 10.77 16.70
CA MET A 259 22.46 10.05 17.99
C MET A 259 21.92 10.89 19.16
N ASP A 260 22.06 12.22 19.09
CA ASP A 260 21.73 13.16 20.17
C ASP A 260 20.23 13.43 20.36
N LEU A 261 19.36 12.94 19.46
CA LEU A 261 17.89 13.13 19.54
C LEU A 261 17.18 12.04 20.36
N PHE A 262 17.90 11.01 20.78
CA PHE A 262 17.39 9.87 21.54
C PHE A 262 17.92 9.87 22.99
N VAL A 263 18.17 11.06 23.56
CA VAL A 263 18.80 11.26 24.87
C VAL A 263 17.78 11.40 26.02
N ASP A 264 16.50 11.60 25.75
CA ASP A 264 15.50 11.84 26.80
C ASP A 264 14.81 10.54 27.28
N ASP A 265 15.04 10.20 28.55
CA ASP A 265 14.63 8.99 29.28
C ASP A 265 13.11 8.84 29.53
N LYS A 266 12.23 9.65 28.91
CA LYS A 266 10.80 9.73 29.30
C LYS A 266 9.80 8.99 28.42
N ASP A 267 10.14 8.67 27.17
CA ASP A 267 9.28 7.84 26.29
C ASP A 267 9.60 6.33 26.40
N ASP A 268 10.32 5.97 27.47
CA ASP A 268 11.14 4.77 27.50
C ASP A 268 10.45 3.51 28.02
N GLU A 269 9.19 3.55 28.49
CA GLU A 269 8.55 2.36 29.06
C GLU A 269 8.37 1.21 28.04
N LEU A 270 8.04 1.51 26.78
CA LEU A 270 7.76 0.46 25.79
C LEU A 270 9.03 -0.12 25.15
N VAL A 271 10.00 0.75 24.88
CA VAL A 271 11.32 0.31 24.41
C VAL A 271 12.05 -0.41 25.55
N GLU A 272 11.84 -0.03 26.82
CA GLU A 272 12.25 -0.83 27.97
C GLU A 272 11.50 -2.16 28.06
N GLN A 273 10.20 -2.24 27.77
CA GLN A 273 9.48 -3.52 27.71
C GLN A 273 9.98 -4.44 26.59
N LEU A 274 10.34 -3.90 25.42
CA LEU A 274 10.95 -4.64 24.30
C LEU A 274 12.42 -5.00 24.56
N PHE A 275 13.17 -4.12 25.23
CA PHE A 275 14.59 -4.31 25.56
C PHE A 275 14.78 -5.29 26.73
N HIS A 276 13.95 -5.21 27.76
CA HIS A 276 13.97 -6.10 28.92
C HIS A 276 13.17 -7.38 28.73
N GLY A 277 12.26 -7.44 27.75
CA GLY A 277 11.31 -8.54 27.64
C GLY A 277 10.37 -8.52 28.85
N SER A 278 9.30 -7.72 28.78
CA SER A 278 8.20 -7.82 29.76
C SER A 278 7.73 -9.27 29.87
N HIS A 279 7.42 -9.68 31.11
CA HIS A 279 6.75 -10.92 31.52
C HIS A 279 5.40 -11.17 30.82
N GLY A 280 5.42 -11.32 29.50
CA GLY A 280 4.53 -12.22 28.76
C GLY A 280 5.23 -13.56 28.57
N PRO A 281 4.51 -14.64 28.21
CA PRO A 281 5.05 -16.01 28.14
C PRO A 281 6.09 -16.23 27.01
N GLY A 282 6.74 -15.18 26.52
CA GLY A 282 7.88 -15.21 25.61
C GLY A 282 9.26 -15.03 26.28
N GLY A 283 9.32 -14.61 27.54
CA GLY A 283 10.59 -14.51 28.30
C GLY A 283 11.25 -15.87 28.53
N GLU A 284 10.45 -16.91 28.80
CA GLU A 284 10.92 -18.30 28.84
C GLU A 284 11.27 -18.84 27.44
N GLY A 285 10.72 -18.23 26.38
CA GLY A 285 10.99 -18.58 25.00
C GLY A 285 12.41 -18.23 24.58
N VAL A 286 12.88 -17.00 24.81
CA VAL A 286 14.25 -16.58 24.44
C VAL A 286 15.32 -17.42 25.16
N GLU A 287 15.11 -17.76 26.43
CA GLU A 287 16.01 -18.66 27.18
C GLU A 287 15.88 -20.14 26.79
N ALA A 288 14.70 -20.58 26.33
CA ALA A 288 14.51 -21.92 25.73
C ALA A 288 15.10 -22.01 24.31
N LEU A 289 15.13 -20.92 23.57
CA LEU A 289 15.67 -20.81 22.21
C LEU A 289 17.19 -20.78 22.18
N GLU A 290 17.80 -20.18 23.21
CA GLU A 290 19.22 -20.34 23.50
C GLU A 290 19.61 -21.82 23.76
N LYS A 291 18.66 -22.77 23.86
CA LYS A 291 18.93 -24.22 24.03
C LYS A 291 18.79 -25.03 22.73
N GLU A 292 18.34 -24.43 21.61
CA GLU A 292 18.40 -25.12 20.31
C GLU A 292 19.85 -25.12 19.80
N SER A 293 20.37 -26.31 19.46
CA SER A 293 21.77 -26.50 19.07
C SER A 293 22.20 -25.65 17.87
N GLN A 294 21.28 -25.35 16.97
CA GLN A 294 21.53 -24.52 15.78
C GLN A 294 21.61 -23.02 16.13
N MET A 295 20.76 -22.53 17.03
CA MET A 295 20.80 -21.14 17.49
C MET A 295 22.03 -20.88 18.36
N GLN A 296 22.46 -21.86 19.16
CA GLN A 296 23.73 -21.78 19.89
C GLN A 296 24.93 -21.63 18.96
N SER A 297 24.95 -22.40 17.85
CA SER A 297 26.00 -22.31 16.82
C SER A 297 26.02 -20.93 16.14
N TYR A 298 24.85 -20.34 15.90
CA TYR A 298 24.72 -18.98 15.38
C TYR A 298 25.20 -17.91 16.39
N LEU A 299 24.82 -18.03 17.66
CA LEU A 299 25.26 -17.09 18.71
C LEU A 299 26.77 -17.15 18.93
N ASP A 300 27.37 -18.34 18.88
CA ASP A 300 28.82 -18.52 18.93
C ASP A 300 29.52 -17.86 17.73
N LEU A 301 28.95 -17.97 16.53
CA LEU A 301 29.43 -17.24 15.34
C LEU A 301 29.36 -15.73 15.54
N CYS A 302 28.24 -15.19 16.04
CA CYS A 302 28.09 -13.76 16.33
C CYS A 302 29.15 -13.25 17.32
N HIS A 303 29.45 -14.03 18.36
CA HIS A 303 30.54 -13.72 19.29
C HIS A 303 31.91 -13.73 18.61
N LYS A 304 32.19 -14.73 17.76
CA LYS A 304 33.45 -14.79 16.99
C LYS A 304 33.60 -13.63 15.99
N LEU A 305 32.50 -13.17 15.38
CA LEU A 305 32.47 -12.01 14.49
C LEU A 305 32.75 -10.69 15.21
N GLU A 306 32.34 -10.57 16.47
CA GLU A 306 32.65 -9.43 17.32
C GLU A 306 34.13 -9.43 17.72
N GLU A 307 34.66 -10.56 18.18
CA GLU A 307 36.07 -10.70 18.58
C GLU A 307 37.05 -10.52 17.40
N THR A 308 36.59 -10.76 16.18
CA THR A 308 37.36 -10.54 14.95
C THR A 308 37.21 -9.13 14.35
N GLY A 309 36.36 -8.28 14.92
CA GLY A 309 36.12 -6.90 14.43
C GLY A 309 35.25 -6.81 13.17
N PHE A 310 34.71 -7.93 12.68
CA PHE A 310 33.85 -7.97 11.49
C PHE A 310 32.41 -7.57 11.76
N ALA A 311 31.98 -7.49 13.02
CA ALA A 311 30.60 -7.19 13.39
C ALA A 311 30.05 -5.91 12.74
N PHE A 312 30.85 -4.84 12.63
CA PHE A 312 30.41 -3.59 12.00
C PHE A 312 30.17 -3.73 10.50
N HIS A 313 31.06 -4.44 9.78
CA HIS A 313 30.90 -4.73 8.35
C HIS A 313 29.67 -5.62 8.11
N MET A 314 29.50 -6.67 8.93
CA MET A 314 28.35 -7.58 8.85
C MET A 314 27.02 -6.91 9.19
N THR A 315 27.01 -5.85 10.01
CA THR A 315 25.80 -5.08 10.32
C THR A 315 25.16 -4.52 9.04
N GLN A 316 25.95 -4.05 8.07
CA GLN A 316 25.43 -3.55 6.78
C GLN A 316 24.78 -4.69 5.97
N VAL A 317 25.40 -5.87 5.95
CA VAL A 317 24.90 -7.06 5.26
C VAL A 317 23.57 -7.53 5.87
N VAL A 318 23.50 -7.62 7.21
CA VAL A 318 22.28 -7.97 7.95
C VAL A 318 21.17 -6.96 7.69
N THR A 319 21.50 -5.67 7.64
CA THR A 319 20.53 -4.60 7.34
C THR A 319 19.92 -4.77 5.96
N ARG A 320 20.76 -4.99 4.94
CA ARG A 320 20.31 -5.23 3.57
C ARG A 320 19.43 -6.49 3.49
N MET A 321 19.79 -7.53 4.23
CA MET A 321 18.99 -8.76 4.34
C MET A 321 17.63 -8.50 4.98
N LEU A 322 17.58 -7.81 6.12
CA LEU A 322 16.34 -7.48 6.81
C LEU A 322 15.43 -6.59 5.95
N TYR A 323 16.00 -5.60 5.26
CA TYR A 323 15.24 -4.75 4.32
C TYR A 323 14.61 -5.59 3.18
N SER A 324 15.41 -6.43 2.53
CA SER A 324 14.93 -7.36 1.49
C SER A 324 13.83 -8.31 2.01
N LYS A 325 13.96 -8.79 3.26
CA LYS A 325 12.95 -9.66 3.90
C LYS A 325 11.66 -8.92 4.22
N VAL A 326 11.75 -7.73 4.78
CA VAL A 326 10.60 -6.86 5.05
C VAL A 326 9.85 -6.59 3.75
N GLU A 327 10.57 -6.21 2.69
CA GLU A 327 10.01 -5.95 1.37
C GLU A 327 9.33 -7.21 0.78
N SER A 328 10.02 -8.35 0.77
CA SER A 328 9.45 -9.62 0.28
C SER A 328 8.22 -10.06 1.07
N LYS A 329 8.22 -9.89 2.40
CA LYS A 329 7.08 -10.20 3.27
C LYS A 329 5.89 -9.29 2.96
N ILE A 330 6.14 -8.00 2.78
CA ILE A 330 5.10 -7.02 2.41
C ILE A 330 4.48 -7.38 1.06
N PHE A 331 5.29 -7.64 0.04
CA PHE A 331 4.80 -7.99 -1.30
C PHE A 331 4.07 -9.34 -1.37
N THR A 332 4.39 -10.30 -0.50
CA THR A 332 3.74 -11.62 -0.51
C THR A 332 2.46 -11.65 0.31
N LEU A 333 2.40 -10.94 1.44
CA LEU A 333 1.26 -10.99 2.35
C LEU A 333 0.24 -9.88 2.17
N PHE A 334 0.66 -8.69 1.72
CA PHE A 334 -0.22 -7.50 1.74
C PHE A 334 -0.63 -7.02 0.36
N ARG A 335 0.09 -7.41 -0.70
CA ARG A 335 -0.25 -7.08 -2.09
C ARG A 335 -1.66 -7.55 -2.45
N ARG A 336 -2.48 -6.66 -3.04
CA ARG A 336 -3.88 -6.93 -3.45
C ARG A 336 -4.80 -7.48 -2.37
N ARG A 337 -4.49 -7.25 -1.09
CA ARG A 337 -5.41 -7.53 0.01
C ARG A 337 -5.88 -6.23 0.60
N TRP A 338 -7.09 -5.81 0.23
CA TRP A 338 -7.60 -4.49 0.62
C TRP A 338 -8.72 -4.52 1.65
N THR A 339 -9.42 -5.66 1.76
CA THR A 339 -10.63 -5.85 2.58
C THR A 339 -10.39 -5.98 4.08
N MET A 340 -9.14 -6.10 4.51
CA MET A 340 -8.77 -6.26 5.93
C MET A 340 -7.62 -5.33 6.30
N ALA A 341 -7.59 -4.87 7.55
CA ALA A 341 -6.45 -4.15 8.10
C ALA A 341 -5.24 -5.10 8.18
N THR A 342 -4.19 -4.78 7.44
CA THR A 342 -2.99 -5.61 7.27
C THR A 342 -1.79 -5.02 8.01
N LEU A 343 -1.81 -3.71 8.27
CA LEU A 343 -0.74 -3.02 8.96
C LEU A 343 -0.44 -3.61 10.35
N GLU A 344 -1.48 -3.93 11.11
CA GLU A 344 -1.31 -4.45 12.48
C GLU A 344 -0.61 -5.82 12.48
N SER A 345 -0.99 -6.71 11.56
CA SER A 345 -0.27 -7.98 11.39
C SER A 345 1.20 -7.77 11.03
N GLY A 346 1.51 -6.77 10.18
CA GLY A 346 2.89 -6.43 9.86
C GLY A 346 3.69 -5.92 11.06
N LYS A 347 3.08 -5.09 11.92
CA LYS A 347 3.70 -4.63 13.17
C LYS A 347 3.95 -5.77 14.14
N GLU A 348 3.00 -6.69 14.30
CA GLU A 348 3.17 -7.88 15.13
C GLU A 348 4.37 -8.69 14.64
N TRP A 349 4.47 -8.99 13.34
CA TRP A 349 5.62 -9.69 12.77
C TRP A 349 6.94 -8.97 13.02
N MET A 350 6.97 -7.64 12.87
CA MET A 350 8.16 -6.84 13.18
C MET A 350 8.56 -6.99 14.65
N SER A 351 7.60 -6.90 15.57
CA SER A 351 7.85 -6.96 17.01
C SER A 351 8.25 -8.34 17.53
N PHE A 352 7.69 -9.42 16.95
CA PHE A 352 7.88 -10.79 17.45
C PHE A 352 8.95 -11.59 16.70
N VAL A 353 9.27 -11.22 15.47
CA VAL A 353 10.25 -11.96 14.64
C VAL A 353 11.47 -11.10 14.36
N VAL A 354 11.29 -9.90 13.80
CA VAL A 354 12.41 -9.08 13.31
C VAL A 354 13.22 -8.45 14.43
N LEU A 355 12.56 -7.80 15.40
CA LEU A 355 13.25 -7.13 16.52
C LEU A 355 13.96 -8.11 17.46
N PRO A 356 13.38 -9.28 17.81
CA PRO A 356 14.09 -10.27 18.62
C PRO A 356 15.27 -10.89 17.88
N PHE A 357 15.15 -11.14 16.57
CA PHE A 357 16.28 -11.59 15.75
C PHE A 357 17.40 -10.55 15.73
N LEU A 358 17.07 -9.28 15.48
CA LEU A 358 18.02 -8.17 15.51
C LEU A 358 18.74 -8.05 16.87
N ARG A 359 18.01 -8.26 17.97
CA ARG A 359 18.57 -8.27 19.32
C ARG A 359 19.59 -9.40 19.47
N LEU A 360 19.31 -10.60 18.97
CA LEU A 360 20.25 -11.73 19.01
C LEU A 360 21.50 -11.48 18.15
N THR A 361 21.34 -10.83 16.99
CA THR A 361 22.44 -10.59 16.05
C THR A 361 23.36 -9.43 16.47
N LEU A 362 22.79 -8.33 16.99
CA LEU A 362 23.53 -7.09 17.26
C LEU A 362 23.88 -6.86 18.73
N LEU A 363 23.27 -7.59 19.67
CA LEU A 363 23.52 -7.46 21.11
C LEU A 363 23.97 -8.79 21.75
N PRO A 364 25.28 -9.09 21.72
CA PRO A 364 25.85 -10.21 22.46
C PRO A 364 25.65 -10.05 23.98
N LYS A 365 25.63 -11.17 24.72
CA LYS A 365 25.25 -11.21 26.15
C LYS A 365 25.98 -10.22 27.07
N LYS A 366 27.22 -9.81 26.73
CA LYS A 366 28.03 -8.85 27.51
C LYS A 366 27.53 -7.40 27.40
N ASP A 367 26.92 -7.03 26.27
CA ASP A 367 26.49 -5.67 25.96
C ASP A 367 25.00 -5.42 26.28
N ARG A 368 24.26 -6.44 26.74
CA ARG A 368 22.84 -6.31 27.15
C ARG A 368 22.68 -5.36 28.35
N GLU A 369 23.73 -5.20 29.16
CA GLU A 369 23.77 -4.30 30.31
C GLU A 369 24.38 -2.93 29.99
N ASP A 370 25.07 -2.76 28.85
CA ASP A 370 25.75 -1.52 28.48
C ASP A 370 24.75 -0.47 27.92
N PRO A 371 24.70 0.76 28.47
CA PRO A 371 23.90 1.85 27.92
C PRO A 371 24.21 2.18 26.44
N THR A 372 25.41 1.89 25.92
CA THR A 372 25.71 2.14 24.50
C THR A 372 25.06 1.12 23.56
N GLY A 373 24.98 -0.15 23.96
CA GLY A 373 24.30 -1.21 23.22
C GLY A 373 22.80 -0.95 23.15
N ARG A 374 22.21 -0.51 24.27
CA ARG A 374 20.81 -0.04 24.36
C ARG A 374 20.49 1.00 23.29
N LYS A 375 21.25 2.10 23.25
CA LYS A 375 21.02 3.20 22.30
C LYS A 375 21.13 2.74 20.84
N ARG A 376 22.11 1.87 20.54
CA ARG A 376 22.28 1.29 19.19
C ARG A 376 21.05 0.48 18.77
N PHE A 377 20.52 -0.38 19.64
CA PHE A 377 19.32 -1.16 19.34
C PHE A 377 18.08 -0.28 19.14
N LYS A 378 17.87 0.74 19.99
CA LYS A 378 16.75 1.69 19.81
C LYS A 378 16.80 2.36 18.44
N MET A 379 17.97 2.85 18.04
CA MET A 379 18.17 3.47 16.73
C MET A 379 17.84 2.52 15.58
N TRP A 380 18.32 1.28 15.66
CA TRP A 380 18.06 0.27 14.64
C TRP A 380 16.59 -0.13 14.54
N ALA A 381 15.92 -0.30 15.69
CA ALA A 381 14.50 -0.60 15.74
C ALA A 381 13.67 0.50 15.06
N SER A 382 13.91 1.77 15.40
CA SER A 382 13.22 2.90 14.75
C SER A 382 13.52 3.02 13.26
N ARG A 383 14.75 2.70 12.84
CA ARG A 383 15.14 2.71 11.42
C ARG A 383 14.38 1.64 10.63
N LEU A 384 14.30 0.42 11.16
CA LEU A 384 13.58 -0.69 10.54
C LEU A 384 12.07 -0.44 10.53
N GLU A 385 11.53 0.14 11.59
CA GLU A 385 10.13 0.57 11.67
C GLU A 385 9.80 1.61 10.60
N PHE A 386 10.59 2.69 10.50
CA PHE A 386 10.40 3.69 9.45
C PHE A 386 10.48 3.06 8.05
N TYR A 387 11.44 2.15 7.82
CA TYR A 387 11.56 1.44 6.55
C TYR A 387 10.32 0.59 6.26
N PHE A 388 9.80 -0.14 7.24
CA PHE A 388 8.56 -0.92 7.11
C PHE A 388 7.37 -0.04 6.72
N PHE A 389 7.12 1.06 7.45
CA PHE A 389 6.03 1.99 7.14
C PHE A 389 6.20 2.65 5.78
N LYS A 390 7.43 2.99 5.40
CA LYS A 390 7.74 3.57 4.08
C LYS A 390 7.44 2.58 2.96
N THR A 391 7.97 1.36 3.03
CA THR A 391 7.77 0.34 2.00
C THR A 391 6.31 -0.12 1.91
N PHE A 392 5.62 -0.23 3.04
CA PHE A 392 4.18 -0.52 3.04
C PHE A 392 3.37 0.64 2.45
N GLY A 393 3.73 1.89 2.79
CA GLY A 393 3.16 3.09 2.21
C GLY A 393 3.36 3.15 0.70
N ASP A 394 4.58 2.90 0.21
CA ASP A 394 4.92 2.84 -1.21
C ASP A 394 4.04 1.82 -1.96
N LEU A 395 3.91 0.60 -1.42
CA LEU A 395 3.03 -0.44 -1.99
C LEU A 395 1.57 0.04 -2.08
N ARG A 396 1.04 0.63 -1.01
CA ARG A 396 -0.36 1.10 -0.98
C ARG A 396 -0.59 2.32 -1.85
N ILE A 397 0.41 3.18 -2.03
CA ILE A 397 0.37 4.31 -2.97
C ILE A 397 0.29 3.79 -4.40
N GLU A 398 1.10 2.79 -4.77
CA GLU A 398 1.05 2.17 -6.09
C GLU A 398 -0.30 1.51 -6.40
N GLU A 399 -0.88 0.84 -5.40
CA GLU A 399 -2.19 0.18 -5.51
C GLU A 399 -3.38 1.13 -5.28
N PHE A 400 -3.16 2.41 -4.96
CA PHE A 400 -4.20 3.29 -4.44
C PHE A 400 -5.37 3.51 -5.41
N PHE A 401 -5.08 3.53 -6.72
CA PHE A 401 -6.13 3.60 -7.74
C PHE A 401 -7.06 2.38 -7.66
N ASP A 402 -6.51 1.17 -7.53
CA ASP A 402 -7.30 -0.06 -7.45
C ASP A 402 -8.05 -0.15 -6.11
N ILE A 403 -7.44 0.37 -5.03
CA ILE A 403 -8.10 0.52 -3.73
C ILE A 403 -9.36 1.38 -3.87
N ILE A 404 -9.32 2.50 -4.58
CA ILE A 404 -10.50 3.36 -4.80
C ILE A 404 -11.59 2.64 -5.59
N VAL A 405 -11.22 1.81 -6.58
CA VAL A 405 -12.17 1.05 -7.40
C VAL A 405 -12.95 0.02 -6.56
N GLU A 406 -12.32 -0.62 -5.58
CA GLU A 406 -12.97 -1.59 -4.67
C GLU A 406 -13.71 -0.94 -3.47
N CYS A 407 -14.13 0.32 -3.59
CA CYS A 407 -14.94 0.99 -2.57
C CYS A 407 -16.35 0.36 -2.48
N PRO A 408 -16.88 0.05 -1.28
CA PRO A 408 -16.41 0.42 0.06
C PRO A 408 -15.59 -0.65 0.81
N GLU A 409 -15.43 -1.85 0.24
CA GLU A 409 -14.82 -2.98 0.95
C GLU A 409 -13.34 -2.73 1.31
N SER A 410 -12.65 -1.90 0.53
CA SER A 410 -11.24 -1.55 0.71
C SER A 410 -10.96 -0.47 1.77
N ALA A 411 -11.97 0.01 2.50
CA ALA A 411 -11.82 1.07 3.50
C ALA A 411 -10.76 0.81 4.59
N PRO A 412 -10.55 -0.43 5.10
CA PRO A 412 -9.50 -0.71 6.08
C PRO A 412 -8.09 -0.39 5.56
N SER A 413 -7.83 -0.61 4.26
CA SER A 413 -6.53 -0.30 3.66
C SER A 413 -6.25 1.19 3.54
N VAL A 414 -7.31 2.00 3.44
CA VAL A 414 -7.22 3.46 3.45
C VAL A 414 -6.82 3.95 4.85
N LEU A 415 -7.35 3.33 5.90
CA LEU A 415 -6.95 3.63 7.29
C LEU A 415 -5.50 3.22 7.56
N ASP A 416 -5.07 2.06 7.07
CA ASP A 416 -3.67 1.63 7.14
C ASP A 416 -2.75 2.63 6.41
N LEU A 417 -3.12 3.06 5.20
CA LEU A 417 -2.37 4.06 4.43
C LEU A 417 -2.33 5.42 5.16
N LYS A 418 -3.42 5.84 5.81
CA LYS A 418 -3.46 7.06 6.63
C LYS A 418 -2.39 7.02 7.72
N ALA A 419 -2.35 5.93 8.49
CA ALA A 419 -1.36 5.76 9.55
C ALA A 419 0.08 5.80 9.01
N CYS A 420 0.33 5.17 7.85
CA CYS A 420 1.63 5.22 7.19
C CYS A 420 2.03 6.64 6.78
N ILE A 421 1.13 7.39 6.14
CA ILE A 421 1.41 8.75 5.63
C ILE A 421 1.67 9.74 6.77
N GLU A 422 0.98 9.62 7.90
CA GLU A 422 1.22 10.43 9.10
C GLU A 422 2.61 10.17 9.72
N TRP A 423 3.18 8.99 9.46
CA TRP A 423 4.50 8.58 9.92
C TRP A 423 5.60 8.95 8.93
N THR A 424 5.43 8.63 7.65
CA THR A 424 6.47 8.74 6.61
C THR A 424 6.51 10.11 5.94
N GLY A 425 5.39 10.86 5.96
CA GLY A 425 5.28 12.14 5.27
C GLY A 425 5.06 12.04 3.75
N GLN A 426 4.68 10.88 3.22
CA GLN A 426 4.56 10.61 1.77
C GLN A 426 3.33 11.23 1.07
N ARG A 427 2.81 12.36 1.58
CA ARG A 427 1.58 13.00 1.07
C ARG A 427 1.73 13.47 -0.39
N GLU A 428 2.86 14.08 -0.74
CA GLU A 428 3.09 14.57 -2.11
C GLU A 428 3.27 13.41 -3.10
N GLN A 429 3.98 12.35 -2.69
CA GLN A 429 4.16 11.14 -3.49
C GLN A 429 2.80 10.46 -3.79
N LEU A 430 1.90 10.38 -2.79
CA LEU A 430 0.54 9.86 -2.99
C LEU A 430 -0.22 10.72 -4.02
N LYS A 431 -0.17 12.05 -3.87
CA LYS A 431 -0.84 13.01 -4.76
C LYS A 431 -0.35 12.90 -6.21
N GLU A 432 0.97 12.82 -6.42
CA GLU A 432 1.54 12.65 -7.77
C GLU A 432 1.15 11.29 -8.36
N ALA A 433 1.25 10.22 -7.58
CA ALA A 433 0.93 8.87 -8.03
C ALA A 433 -0.55 8.73 -8.46
N ILE A 434 -1.49 9.27 -7.68
CA ILE A 434 -2.92 9.21 -8.04
C ILE A 434 -3.24 10.03 -9.29
N LEU A 435 -2.68 11.24 -9.44
CA LEU A 435 -2.91 12.06 -10.63
C LEU A 435 -2.40 11.36 -11.89
N VAL A 436 -1.19 10.80 -11.86
CA VAL A 436 -0.61 10.04 -12.97
C VAL A 436 -1.45 8.79 -13.28
N ALA A 437 -1.95 8.09 -12.26
CA ALA A 437 -2.80 6.92 -12.46
C ALA A 437 -4.14 7.28 -13.11
N MET A 438 -4.76 8.39 -12.68
CA MET A 438 -6.04 8.88 -13.23
C MET A 438 -5.90 9.31 -14.69
N GLU A 439 -4.88 10.09 -15.03
CA GLU A 439 -4.61 10.50 -16.42
C GLU A 439 -4.41 9.29 -17.34
N LYS A 440 -3.73 8.25 -16.85
CA LYS A 440 -3.42 7.06 -17.65
C LYS A 440 -4.58 6.09 -17.79
N ARG A 441 -5.41 5.92 -16.75
CA ARG A 441 -6.38 4.81 -16.64
C ARG A 441 -7.84 5.21 -16.67
N LEU A 442 -8.17 6.49 -16.44
CA LEU A 442 -9.56 6.94 -16.26
C LEU A 442 -9.91 8.14 -17.13
N LEU A 443 -9.05 9.17 -17.18
CA LEU A 443 -9.31 10.43 -17.88
C LEU A 443 -8.95 10.33 -19.37
N HIS A 444 -9.52 9.33 -20.04
CA HIS A 444 -9.34 9.11 -21.47
C HIS A 444 -10.69 8.87 -22.18
N PRO A 445 -10.81 9.15 -23.49
CA PRO A 445 -12.09 9.08 -24.20
C PRO A 445 -12.79 7.71 -24.20
N GLY A 446 -12.05 6.63 -23.96
CA GLY A 446 -12.59 5.27 -23.90
C GLY A 446 -13.26 4.87 -22.58
N ALA A 447 -13.25 5.73 -21.56
CA ALA A 447 -13.91 5.45 -20.28
C ALA A 447 -15.35 5.97 -20.30
N GLU A 448 -16.29 5.22 -19.72
CA GLU A 448 -17.68 5.66 -19.61
C GLU A 448 -17.82 6.78 -18.57
N THR A 449 -18.73 7.72 -18.80
CA THR A 449 -18.95 8.86 -17.89
C THR A 449 -19.41 8.40 -16.51
N LYS A 450 -20.22 7.34 -16.48
CA LYS A 450 -20.72 6.72 -15.25
C LYS A 450 -19.57 6.22 -14.38
N ASP A 451 -18.64 5.46 -14.94
CA ASP A 451 -17.47 4.94 -14.22
C ASP A 451 -16.59 6.07 -13.64
N ILE A 452 -16.43 7.17 -14.38
CA ILE A 452 -15.66 8.34 -13.92
C ILE A 452 -16.35 9.00 -12.71
N ILE A 453 -17.67 9.14 -12.76
CA ILE A 453 -18.46 9.72 -11.67
C ILE A 453 -18.42 8.80 -10.44
N GLU A 454 -18.63 7.50 -10.61
CA GLU A 454 -18.54 6.50 -9.54
C GLU A 454 -17.15 6.51 -8.88
N PHE A 455 -16.08 6.51 -9.69
CA PHE A 455 -14.72 6.65 -9.20
C PHE A 455 -14.51 7.97 -8.45
N TYR A 456 -15.06 9.09 -8.95
CA TYR A 456 -14.93 10.39 -8.30
C TYR A 456 -15.59 10.40 -6.91
N ILE A 457 -16.77 9.81 -6.79
CA ILE A 457 -17.49 9.64 -5.53
C ILE A 457 -16.63 8.85 -4.53
N CYS A 458 -16.08 7.72 -4.95
CA CYS A 458 -15.21 6.88 -4.11
C CYS A 458 -13.92 7.62 -3.72
N THR A 459 -13.35 8.39 -4.65
CA THR A 459 -12.19 9.25 -4.41
C THR A 459 -12.49 10.30 -3.33
N ILE A 460 -13.65 10.97 -3.39
CA ILE A 460 -14.10 11.92 -2.36
C ILE A 460 -14.18 11.23 -0.99
N LYS A 461 -14.82 10.06 -0.91
CA LYS A 461 -14.98 9.30 0.34
C LYS A 461 -13.62 8.95 0.96
N TYR A 462 -12.70 8.37 0.19
CA TYR A 462 -11.42 7.89 0.72
C TYR A 462 -10.39 9.01 0.98
N LEU A 463 -10.33 10.03 0.12
CA LEU A 463 -9.42 11.15 0.36
C LEU A 463 -9.84 12.00 1.57
N ARG A 464 -11.15 12.05 1.91
CA ARG A 464 -11.61 12.66 3.18
C ARG A 464 -11.09 11.91 4.40
N ILE A 465 -11.00 10.58 4.33
CA ILE A 465 -10.46 9.75 5.42
C ILE A 465 -8.95 9.98 5.57
N LEU A 466 -8.21 10.01 4.44
CA LEU A 466 -6.76 10.15 4.39
C LEU A 466 -6.27 11.55 4.74
N ASP A 467 -6.89 12.58 4.18
CA ASP A 467 -6.49 13.97 4.33
C ASP A 467 -7.67 14.86 4.78
N PRO A 468 -7.89 14.97 6.10
CA PRO A 468 -8.90 15.88 6.66
C PRO A 468 -8.68 17.35 6.29
N SER A 469 -7.48 17.73 5.80
CA SER A 469 -7.22 19.09 5.36
C SER A 469 -7.94 19.43 4.05
N GLY A 470 -8.28 18.42 3.24
CA GLY A 470 -8.96 18.58 1.94
C GLY A 470 -8.07 19.08 0.81
N VAL A 471 -6.76 19.30 1.04
CA VAL A 471 -5.83 19.81 0.03
C VAL A 471 -5.67 18.83 -1.12
N MET A 472 -5.46 17.55 -0.81
CA MET A 472 -5.27 16.53 -1.83
C MET A 472 -6.54 16.34 -2.67
N LEU A 473 -7.69 16.34 -2.01
CA LEU A 473 -8.99 16.22 -2.66
C LEU A 473 -9.25 17.38 -3.63
N ASP A 474 -8.94 18.62 -3.26
CA ASP A 474 -9.11 19.79 -4.13
C ASP A 474 -8.28 19.67 -5.43
N HIS A 475 -7.05 19.17 -5.34
CA HIS A 475 -6.22 18.96 -6.54
C HIS A 475 -6.76 17.86 -7.44
N THR A 476 -7.14 16.70 -6.88
CA THR A 476 -7.71 15.59 -7.67
C THR A 476 -9.08 15.96 -8.26
N ALA A 477 -9.90 16.67 -7.50
CA ALA A 477 -11.20 17.18 -7.94
C ALA A 477 -11.08 18.13 -9.12
N ARG A 478 -10.10 19.06 -9.08
CA ARG A 478 -9.84 19.98 -10.20
C ARG A 478 -9.52 19.24 -11.50
N ALA A 479 -8.71 18.18 -11.44
CA ALA A 479 -8.37 17.37 -12.61
C ALA A 479 -9.60 16.65 -13.19
N ILE A 480 -10.41 16.00 -12.34
CA ILE A 480 -11.63 15.30 -12.77
C ILE A 480 -12.65 16.29 -13.33
N ASN A 481 -12.90 17.41 -12.63
CA ASN A 481 -13.89 18.41 -13.03
C ASN A 481 -13.54 19.06 -14.36
N GLN A 482 -12.26 19.35 -14.62
CA GLN A 482 -11.82 19.87 -15.92
C GLN A 482 -12.12 18.88 -17.04
N TYR A 483 -11.91 17.58 -16.81
CA TYR A 483 -12.23 16.55 -17.79
C TYR A 483 -13.75 16.39 -17.99
N LEU A 484 -14.52 16.27 -16.91
CA LEU A 484 -15.98 16.09 -16.96
C LEU A 484 -16.70 17.29 -17.61
N ARG A 485 -16.18 18.52 -17.48
CA ARG A 485 -16.69 19.71 -18.18
C ARG A 485 -16.57 19.61 -19.71
N THR A 486 -15.62 18.82 -20.23
CA THR A 486 -15.45 18.64 -21.69
C THR A 486 -16.48 17.70 -22.31
N ARG A 487 -17.11 16.86 -21.49
CA ARG A 487 -18.12 15.89 -21.92
C ARG A 487 -19.52 16.52 -21.81
N ASP A 488 -20.33 16.29 -22.83
CA ASP A 488 -21.69 16.78 -22.94
C ASP A 488 -22.69 15.94 -22.14
N ASP A 489 -22.43 14.63 -22.01
CA ASP A 489 -23.25 13.63 -21.34
C ASP A 489 -23.12 13.59 -19.81
N THR A 490 -22.17 14.35 -19.24
CA THR A 490 -21.89 14.40 -17.79
C THR A 490 -23.13 14.69 -16.94
N MET A 491 -23.92 15.69 -17.29
CA MET A 491 -25.08 16.10 -16.46
C MET A 491 -26.15 15.01 -16.41
N ARG A 492 -26.45 14.41 -17.56
CA ARG A 492 -27.39 13.30 -17.66
C ARG A 492 -26.91 12.09 -16.87
N ALA A 493 -25.61 11.79 -16.92
CA ALA A 493 -25.02 10.71 -16.13
C ALA A 493 -25.10 10.99 -14.62
N ILE A 494 -24.82 12.23 -14.17
CA ILE A 494 -24.95 12.63 -12.76
C ILE A 494 -26.40 12.49 -12.27
N VAL A 495 -27.36 13.02 -13.04
CA VAL A 495 -28.79 12.93 -12.73
C VAL A 495 -29.23 11.47 -12.63
N SER A 496 -28.85 10.63 -13.60
CA SER A 496 -29.12 9.18 -13.55
C SER A 496 -28.55 8.52 -12.30
N CYS A 497 -27.31 8.88 -11.91
CA CYS A 497 -26.69 8.33 -10.71
C CYS A 497 -27.40 8.76 -9.42
N ILE A 498 -27.90 9.99 -9.31
CA ILE A 498 -28.67 10.48 -8.16
C ILE A 498 -30.03 9.77 -8.07
N VAL A 499 -30.59 9.45 -9.23
CA VAL A 499 -31.91 8.87 -9.41
C VAL A 499 -31.95 7.36 -9.19
N ASP A 500 -30.88 6.65 -9.51
CA ASP A 500 -30.82 5.19 -9.38
C ASP A 500 -30.77 4.77 -7.90
N ASP A 501 -31.63 3.82 -7.53
CA ASP A 501 -31.84 3.32 -6.16
C ASP A 501 -30.60 2.66 -5.52
N SER A 502 -29.56 2.36 -6.31
CA SER A 502 -28.28 1.79 -5.85
C SER A 502 -27.31 2.82 -5.28
N SER A 503 -27.60 4.11 -5.40
CA SER A 503 -26.68 5.16 -4.98
C SER A 503 -26.79 5.46 -3.48
N ASP A 504 -25.90 4.83 -2.71
CA ASP A 504 -25.46 5.21 -1.35
C ASP A 504 -25.05 6.70 -1.20
N LEU A 505 -25.08 7.46 -2.30
CA LEU A 505 -24.87 8.90 -2.38
C LEU A 505 -25.84 9.69 -1.53
N LEU A 506 -27.13 9.38 -1.60
CA LEU A 506 -28.16 10.18 -0.91
C LEU A 506 -28.17 9.91 0.60
N ASN A 507 -27.94 8.66 1.00
CA ASN A 507 -27.93 8.26 2.41
C ASN A 507 -26.69 8.79 3.14
N ASN A 508 -25.48 8.65 2.58
CA ASN A 508 -24.24 9.06 3.24
C ASN A 508 -23.99 10.59 3.22
N SER A 509 -24.73 11.35 2.41
CA SER A 509 -24.60 12.81 2.38
C SER A 509 -25.34 13.50 3.53
N THR A 510 -26.25 12.81 4.23
CA THR A 510 -26.97 13.37 5.39
C THR A 510 -26.10 13.48 6.65
N GLU A 511 -24.97 12.78 6.74
CA GLU A 511 -24.05 12.88 7.89
C GLU A 511 -23.27 14.22 7.93
N GLY A 512 -23.33 15.03 6.86
CA GLY A 512 -22.68 16.34 6.76
C GLY A 512 -23.64 17.53 6.69
N ILE A 513 -24.96 17.32 6.62
CA ILE A 513 -25.94 18.41 6.62
C ILE A 513 -26.12 18.88 8.06
N GLN A 514 -25.21 19.72 8.54
CA GLN A 514 -25.62 20.74 9.49
C GLN A 514 -26.69 21.56 8.77
N VAL A 515 -27.93 21.39 9.23
CA VAL A 515 -29.15 22.08 8.82
C VAL A 515 -28.81 23.47 8.29
N GLY A 516 -29.22 23.75 7.06
CA GLY A 516 -29.25 25.09 6.47
C GLY A 516 -30.17 26.01 7.24
N GLY A 517 -29.72 26.44 8.43
CA GLY A 517 -30.06 27.74 8.95
C GLY A 517 -29.06 28.70 8.34
N GLU A 518 -29.56 29.72 7.65
CA GLU A 518 -28.88 31.01 7.60
C GLU A 518 -28.59 31.42 9.04
N VAL A 519 -27.42 31.05 9.55
CA VAL A 519 -26.86 31.65 10.75
C VAL A 519 -25.80 32.60 10.26
N ASP A 520 -26.24 33.84 10.00
CA ASP A 520 -25.47 35.00 10.42
C ASP A 520 -25.17 34.82 11.93
N ASP A 521 -24.14 34.03 12.25
CA ASP A 521 -23.60 33.93 13.59
C ASP A 521 -22.09 33.81 13.51
N ASP A 522 -21.49 34.99 13.59
CA ASP A 522 -20.10 35.29 13.99
C ASP A 522 -19.80 34.79 15.42
N GLY A 523 -20.27 33.58 15.80
CA GLY A 523 -20.50 33.25 17.21
C GLY A 523 -20.44 31.78 17.64
N SER A 524 -20.34 30.80 16.73
CA SER A 524 -20.31 29.38 17.13
C SER A 524 -18.96 28.70 16.84
N ASP A 525 -18.21 28.46 17.92
CA ASP A 525 -17.09 27.52 18.09
C ASP A 525 -15.77 27.79 17.35
N ASN A 526 -15.05 28.81 17.83
CA ASN A 526 -13.63 29.06 17.56
C ASN A 526 -12.66 28.06 18.27
N GLU A 527 -13.13 26.94 18.82
CA GLU A 527 -12.28 25.96 19.53
C GLU A 527 -11.75 24.83 18.62
N THR A 528 -12.34 24.61 17.44
CA THR A 528 -11.92 23.56 16.47
C THR A 528 -11.28 24.14 15.20
N TRP A 529 -11.17 25.46 15.08
CA TRP A 529 -10.55 26.10 13.93
C TRP A 529 -9.03 25.86 13.91
N VAL A 530 -8.56 25.17 12.88
CA VAL A 530 -7.13 24.95 12.63
C VAL A 530 -6.72 25.77 11.41
N PRO A 531 -5.64 26.56 11.49
CA PRO A 531 -5.16 27.33 10.35
C PRO A 531 -4.84 26.43 9.16
N GLU A 532 -5.00 26.97 7.96
CA GLU A 532 -4.77 26.23 6.71
C GLU A 532 -3.30 25.78 6.59
N PRO A 533 -3.04 24.57 6.06
CA PRO A 533 -1.69 24.10 5.80
C PRO A 533 -0.96 25.05 4.82
N VAL A 534 0.38 25.12 4.91
CA VAL A 534 1.21 25.97 4.03
C VAL A 534 1.02 25.64 2.53
N ASN A 535 0.60 24.42 2.21
CA ASN A 535 0.38 23.93 0.84
C ASN A 535 -1.07 24.13 0.37
N ALA A 536 -1.92 24.80 1.16
CA ALA A 536 -3.28 25.16 0.78
C ALA A 536 -3.25 26.27 -0.28
N GLY A 537 -4.09 26.12 -1.32
CA GLY A 537 -4.41 27.24 -2.20
C GLY A 537 -5.25 28.30 -1.46
N PRO A 538 -5.32 29.54 -1.97
CA PRO A 538 -6.00 30.66 -1.30
C PRO A 538 -7.51 30.42 -1.04
N ASP A 539 -8.13 29.44 -1.71
CA ASP A 539 -9.56 29.15 -1.64
C ASP A 539 -9.91 27.86 -0.87
N LEU A 540 -8.96 27.23 -0.16
CA LEU A 540 -9.14 25.90 0.42
C LEU A 540 -10.28 25.84 1.45
N SER A 541 -10.44 26.83 2.32
CA SER A 541 -11.56 26.88 3.28
C SER A 541 -12.93 26.90 2.61
N SER A 542 -13.06 27.63 1.49
CA SER A 542 -14.28 27.65 0.68
C SER A 542 -14.49 26.31 -0.05
N ALA A 543 -13.40 25.70 -0.53
CA ALA A 543 -13.43 24.39 -1.17
C ALA A 543 -13.82 23.31 -0.17
N ARG A 544 -13.23 23.28 1.03
CA ARG A 544 -13.55 22.31 2.10
C ARG A 544 -15.02 22.34 2.48
N ARG A 545 -15.62 23.54 2.60
CA ARG A 545 -17.05 23.70 2.92
C ARG A 545 -17.94 23.23 1.76
N ARG A 546 -17.59 23.55 0.51
CA ARG A 546 -18.28 23.06 -0.71
C ARG A 546 -18.11 21.55 -0.94
N MET A 547 -16.98 21.01 -0.48
CA MET A 547 -16.61 19.61 -0.59
C MET A 547 -17.03 18.78 0.61
N ALA A 548 -17.85 19.31 1.53
CA ALA A 548 -18.49 18.55 2.59
C ALA A 548 -19.53 17.58 2.04
N ASP A 549 -20.14 17.92 0.89
CA ASP A 549 -21.21 17.15 0.30
C ASP A 549 -20.89 16.70 -1.13
N ILE A 550 -21.13 15.43 -1.42
CA ILE A 550 -20.84 14.84 -2.73
C ILE A 550 -21.75 15.46 -3.79
N ILE A 551 -23.02 15.73 -3.48
CA ILE A 551 -23.96 16.31 -4.45
C ILE A 551 -23.56 17.75 -4.76
N SER A 552 -23.13 18.52 -3.75
CA SER A 552 -22.61 19.87 -3.97
C SER A 552 -21.32 19.86 -4.80
N VAL A 553 -20.44 18.87 -4.62
CA VAL A 553 -19.24 18.71 -5.45
C VAL A 553 -19.60 18.41 -6.90
N LEU A 554 -20.57 17.53 -7.15
CA LEU A 554 -21.01 17.17 -8.49
C LEU A 554 -21.79 18.32 -9.18
N ALA A 555 -22.63 19.04 -8.45
CA ALA A 555 -23.36 20.19 -8.97
C ALA A 555 -22.40 21.35 -9.31
N ASN A 556 -21.41 21.61 -8.45
CA ASN A 556 -20.41 22.65 -8.64
C ASN A 556 -19.35 22.30 -9.72
N ILE A 557 -19.48 21.16 -10.41
CA ILE A 557 -18.76 20.93 -11.66
C ILE A 557 -19.15 22.01 -12.67
N TYR A 558 -20.38 22.50 -12.66
CA TYR A 558 -20.83 23.59 -13.52
C TYR A 558 -21.10 24.85 -12.69
N ASP A 559 -20.92 26.01 -13.32
CA ASP A 559 -21.05 27.30 -12.64
C ASP A 559 -22.54 27.71 -12.47
N THR A 560 -23.46 27.03 -13.17
CA THR A 560 -24.91 27.24 -13.09
C THR A 560 -25.65 25.93 -12.83
N ASN A 561 -26.69 26.00 -11.99
CA ASN A 561 -27.55 24.86 -11.67
C ASN A 561 -28.64 24.62 -12.72
N ASP A 562 -28.90 25.58 -13.61
CA ASP A 562 -30.01 25.54 -14.57
C ASP A 562 -29.98 24.28 -15.44
N ARG A 563 -28.80 23.92 -15.95
CA ARG A 563 -28.63 22.72 -16.78
C ARG A 563 -28.89 21.43 -16.00
N PHE A 564 -28.57 21.41 -14.70
CA PHE A 564 -28.90 20.27 -13.84
C PHE A 564 -30.41 20.12 -13.70
N ILE A 565 -31.10 21.24 -13.45
CA ILE A 565 -32.53 21.27 -13.23
C ILE A 565 -33.29 20.88 -14.50
N GLU A 566 -32.88 21.39 -15.68
CA GLU A 566 -33.49 21.03 -16.97
C GLU A 566 -33.36 19.53 -17.28
N GLU A 567 -32.17 18.95 -17.06
CA GLU A 567 -31.94 17.50 -17.27
C GLU A 567 -32.71 16.66 -16.24
N PHE A 568 -32.78 17.11 -14.99
CA PHE A 568 -33.57 16.45 -13.95
C PHE A 568 -35.07 16.50 -14.27
N GLN A 569 -35.59 17.65 -14.74
CA GLN A 569 -36.97 17.80 -15.18
C GLN A 569 -37.30 16.85 -16.33
N THR A 570 -36.43 16.78 -17.34
CA THR A 570 -36.59 15.88 -18.50
C THR A 570 -36.60 14.42 -18.06
N ASN A 571 -35.63 14.02 -17.22
CA ASN A 571 -35.54 12.66 -16.73
C ASN A 571 -36.73 12.27 -15.81
N LEU A 572 -37.20 13.19 -14.98
CA LEU A 572 -38.37 12.98 -14.14
C LEU A 572 -39.63 12.86 -15.01
N ALA A 573 -39.79 13.69 -16.04
CA ALA A 573 -40.91 13.62 -16.97
C ALA A 573 -40.97 12.25 -17.65
N ASP A 574 -39.85 11.79 -18.21
CA ASP A 574 -39.77 10.49 -18.89
C ASP A 574 -40.17 9.34 -17.96
N ARG A 575 -39.68 9.34 -16.71
CA ARG A 575 -40.02 8.30 -15.73
C ARG A 575 -41.48 8.35 -15.30
N LEU A 576 -42.04 9.55 -15.08
CA LEU A 576 -43.44 9.72 -14.70
C LEU A 576 -44.40 9.32 -15.84
N LEU A 577 -44.02 9.54 -17.10
CA LEU A 577 -44.83 9.14 -18.26
C LEU A 577 -44.78 7.62 -18.52
N GLN A 578 -43.66 6.96 -18.19
CA GLN A 578 -43.51 5.51 -18.30
C GLN A 578 -44.13 4.74 -17.12
N ALA A 579 -44.34 5.39 -15.97
CA ALA A 579 -44.91 4.76 -14.78
C ALA A 579 -46.42 4.48 -14.95
N THR A 580 -46.80 3.21 -15.11
CA THR A 580 -48.20 2.78 -15.25
C THR A 580 -48.94 2.64 -13.92
N ASP A 581 -48.23 2.53 -12.80
CA ASP A 581 -48.76 2.26 -11.46
C ASP A 581 -49.05 3.54 -10.63
N PHE A 582 -48.73 4.72 -11.18
CA PHE A 582 -48.79 6.02 -10.50
C PHE A 582 -48.04 6.01 -9.14
N GLY A 583 -47.00 5.20 -9.01
CA GLY A 583 -46.16 5.10 -7.81
C GLY A 583 -45.13 6.22 -7.75
N ILE A 584 -45.43 7.33 -7.06
CA ILE A 584 -44.57 8.53 -6.99
C ILE A 584 -43.73 8.64 -5.71
N GLU A 585 -43.81 7.68 -4.80
CA GLU A 585 -43.18 7.79 -3.47
C GLU A 585 -41.67 7.95 -3.53
N ARG A 586 -41.02 7.31 -4.51
CA ARG A 586 -39.57 7.38 -4.71
C ARG A 586 -39.16 8.77 -5.22
N GLU A 587 -39.85 9.26 -6.24
CA GLU A 587 -39.59 10.53 -6.90
C GLU A 587 -39.85 11.70 -5.94
N VAL A 588 -40.87 11.60 -5.08
CA VAL A 588 -41.14 12.57 -4.00
C VAL A 588 -39.96 12.63 -3.02
N ARG A 589 -39.46 11.49 -2.56
CA ARG A 589 -38.30 11.44 -1.64
C ARG A 589 -37.05 12.04 -2.28
N GLN A 590 -36.78 11.74 -3.55
CA GLN A 590 -35.67 12.31 -4.30
C GLN A 590 -35.79 13.84 -4.42
N LEU A 591 -37.00 14.35 -4.71
CA LEU A 591 -37.25 15.77 -4.81
C LEU A 591 -37.04 16.49 -3.47
N GLU A 592 -37.49 15.92 -2.36
CA GLU A 592 -37.27 16.48 -1.01
C GLU A 592 -35.78 16.62 -0.68
N LEU A 593 -34.97 15.62 -1.03
CA LEU A 593 -33.52 15.66 -0.84
C LEU A 593 -32.84 16.75 -1.69
N LEU A 594 -33.34 17.00 -2.89
CA LEU A 594 -32.84 18.05 -3.77
C LEU A 594 -33.31 19.44 -3.31
N LYS A 595 -34.52 19.57 -2.78
CA LYS A 595 -35.06 20.82 -2.20
C LYS A 595 -34.20 21.33 -1.05
N LEU A 596 -33.66 20.43 -0.22
CA LEU A 596 -32.72 20.79 0.84
C LEU A 596 -31.45 21.49 0.34
N ARG A 597 -31.10 21.36 -0.94
CA ARG A 597 -29.82 21.81 -1.51
C ARG A 597 -29.96 22.99 -2.47
N PHE A 598 -30.88 22.88 -3.41
CA PHE A 598 -31.10 23.87 -4.46
C PHE A 598 -32.15 24.91 -4.06
N GLY A 599 -32.89 24.65 -2.97
CA GLY A 599 -34.04 25.45 -2.58
C GLY A 599 -35.31 25.06 -3.34
N GLU A 600 -36.44 25.61 -2.90
CA GLU A 600 -37.75 25.22 -3.42
C GLU A 600 -38.13 25.90 -4.74
N ALA A 601 -37.61 27.11 -5.01
CA ALA A 601 -38.03 27.93 -6.14
C ALA A 601 -37.70 27.28 -7.49
N ASP A 602 -36.48 26.77 -7.65
CA ASP A 602 -36.00 26.21 -8.91
C ASP A 602 -36.61 24.83 -9.22
N LEU A 603 -37.01 24.10 -8.16
CA LEU A 603 -37.60 22.77 -8.25
C LEU A 603 -39.14 22.77 -8.31
N HIS A 604 -39.75 23.96 -8.39
CA HIS A 604 -41.21 24.09 -8.43
C HIS A 604 -41.86 23.34 -9.61
N HIS A 605 -41.21 23.32 -10.77
CA HIS A 605 -41.71 22.60 -11.95
C HIS A 605 -41.85 21.09 -11.66
N CYS A 606 -40.81 20.47 -11.08
CA CYS A 606 -40.83 19.07 -10.69
C CYS A 606 -41.90 18.76 -9.63
N GLU A 607 -42.14 19.67 -8.70
CA GLU A 607 -43.20 19.53 -7.70
C GLU A 607 -44.59 19.54 -8.33
N VAL A 608 -44.83 20.45 -9.28
CA VAL A 608 -46.10 20.48 -10.01
C VAL A 608 -46.28 19.21 -10.84
N MET A 609 -45.22 18.70 -11.49
CA MET A 609 -45.28 17.43 -12.22
C MET A 609 -45.70 16.25 -11.33
N LEU A 610 -45.17 16.14 -10.11
CA LEU A 610 -45.58 15.11 -9.15
C LEU A 610 -47.02 15.30 -8.67
N ALA A 611 -47.42 16.55 -8.41
CA ALA A 611 -48.80 16.88 -8.03
C ALA A 611 -49.80 16.54 -9.15
N ASP A 612 -49.43 16.78 -10.40
CA ASP A 612 -50.22 16.44 -11.59
C ASP A 612 -50.46 14.93 -11.70
N VAL A 613 -49.43 14.10 -11.47
CA VAL A 613 -49.55 12.63 -11.47
C VAL A 613 -50.42 12.14 -10.30
N ALA A 614 -50.25 12.71 -9.11
CA ALA A 614 -51.08 12.39 -7.95
C ALA A 614 -52.55 12.76 -8.18
N GLU A 615 -52.81 13.93 -8.77
CA GLU A 615 -54.15 14.37 -9.12
C GLU A 615 -54.74 13.55 -10.26
N SER A 616 -53.94 13.12 -11.23
CA SER A 616 -54.35 12.21 -12.32
C SER A 616 -54.92 10.92 -11.76
N LYS A 617 -54.26 10.31 -10.76
CA LYS A 617 -54.77 9.11 -10.07
C LYS A 617 -56.14 9.34 -9.44
N ARG A 618 -56.37 10.51 -8.84
CA ARG A 618 -57.66 10.85 -8.21
C ARG A 618 -58.75 11.10 -9.26
N VAL A 619 -58.41 11.78 -10.35
CA VAL A 619 -59.32 12.04 -11.47
C VAL A 619 -59.72 10.73 -12.16
N ASN A 620 -58.75 9.86 -12.45
CA ASN A 620 -59.00 8.54 -13.04
C ASN A 620 -59.95 7.71 -12.15
N ALA A 621 -59.70 7.67 -10.83
CA ALA A 621 -60.58 6.97 -9.89
C ALA A 621 -62.01 7.55 -9.87
N ASN A 622 -62.15 8.87 -9.96
CA ASN A 622 -63.46 9.53 -10.01
C ASN A 622 -64.19 9.21 -11.32
N ILE A 623 -63.51 9.29 -12.47
CA ILE A 623 -64.09 8.98 -13.78
C ILE A 623 -64.51 7.51 -13.84
N GLN A 624 -63.68 6.59 -13.36
CA GLN A 624 -64.01 5.17 -13.29
C GLN A 624 -65.24 4.90 -12.41
N SER A 625 -65.41 5.67 -11.33
CA SER A 625 -66.59 5.56 -10.45
C SER A 625 -67.88 6.05 -11.11
N LEU A 626 -67.78 7.06 -11.99
CA LEU A 626 -68.91 7.62 -12.73
C LEU A 626 -69.28 6.75 -13.94
N ARG A 627 -68.27 6.18 -14.60
CA ARG A 627 -68.38 5.43 -15.85
C ARG A 627 -67.40 4.24 -15.84
N PRO A 628 -67.80 3.11 -15.24
CA PRO A 628 -66.96 1.91 -15.19
C PRO A 628 -66.79 1.24 -16.55
N ASP A 629 -67.57 1.66 -17.55
CA ASP A 629 -67.51 1.21 -18.95
C ASP A 629 -66.33 1.80 -19.74
N ILE A 630 -65.69 2.86 -19.23
CA ILE A 630 -64.50 3.45 -19.85
C ILE A 630 -63.28 2.70 -19.29
N ASN A 631 -62.59 1.93 -20.15
CA ASN A 631 -61.34 1.26 -19.80
C ASN A 631 -60.13 2.09 -20.26
N VAL A 632 -60.02 3.32 -19.74
CA VAL A 632 -58.95 4.26 -20.08
C VAL A 632 -58.43 4.90 -18.81
N SER A 633 -57.12 4.82 -18.61
CA SER A 633 -56.39 5.57 -17.58
C SER A 633 -55.51 6.59 -18.27
N ALA A 634 -55.65 7.88 -17.91
CA ALA A 634 -54.85 8.95 -18.52
C ALA A 634 -53.97 9.63 -17.48
N THR A 635 -52.72 9.93 -17.86
CA THR A 635 -51.85 10.83 -17.10
C THR A 635 -52.10 12.26 -17.58
N ILE A 636 -52.62 13.10 -16.69
CA ILE A 636 -52.99 14.49 -16.99
C ILE A 636 -51.83 15.38 -16.55
N ALA A 637 -51.15 15.98 -17.52
CA ALA A 637 -49.99 16.85 -17.30
C ALA A 637 -50.33 18.32 -17.59
N SER A 638 -49.82 19.25 -16.77
CA SER A 638 -49.96 20.68 -16.99
C SER A 638 -48.97 21.20 -18.05
N ARG A 639 -49.50 21.86 -19.09
CA ARG A 639 -48.71 22.26 -20.28
C ARG A 639 -47.49 23.13 -20.00
N TYR A 640 -47.53 23.97 -18.96
CA TYR A 640 -46.48 24.95 -18.69
C TYR A 640 -45.34 24.43 -17.82
N TYR A 641 -45.58 23.38 -17.02
CA TYR A 641 -44.60 22.90 -16.03
C TYR A 641 -43.85 21.65 -16.49
N TRP A 642 -44.34 20.99 -17.53
CA TRP A 642 -43.70 19.82 -18.12
C TRP A 642 -42.73 20.24 -19.25
N PRO A 643 -41.66 19.47 -19.49
CA PRO A 643 -40.80 19.65 -20.66
C PRO A 643 -41.58 19.58 -21.97
N VAL A 644 -40.98 20.06 -23.06
CA VAL A 644 -41.61 19.96 -24.38
C VAL A 644 -41.69 18.48 -24.78
N ILE A 645 -42.91 17.96 -24.79
CA ILE A 645 -43.22 16.60 -25.24
C ILE A 645 -43.43 16.67 -26.76
N GLU A 646 -42.60 15.95 -27.51
CA GLU A 646 -42.78 15.79 -28.96
C GLU A 646 -43.97 14.85 -29.23
N ASP A 647 -44.89 15.27 -30.09
CA ASP A 647 -46.05 14.47 -30.49
C ASP A 647 -45.95 14.17 -31.99
N GLU A 648 -45.96 12.90 -32.35
CA GLU A 648 -46.13 12.47 -33.74
C GLU A 648 -47.64 12.32 -34.01
N PRO A 649 -48.20 12.99 -35.03
CA PRO A 649 -49.62 12.89 -35.32
C PRO A 649 -49.97 11.45 -35.71
N LEU A 650 -50.75 10.78 -34.87
CA LEU A 650 -51.21 9.41 -35.09
C LEU A 650 -52.73 9.36 -35.16
N GLU A 651 -53.27 8.83 -36.27
CA GLU A 651 -54.70 8.47 -36.35
C GLU A 651 -54.97 7.16 -35.58
N LEU A 652 -55.67 7.27 -34.45
CA LEU A 652 -56.00 6.12 -33.61
C LEU A 652 -57.19 5.30 -34.15
N PRO A 653 -57.20 3.98 -33.88
CA PRO A 653 -58.34 3.10 -34.12
C PRO A 653 -59.67 3.65 -33.60
N GLY A 654 -60.74 3.39 -34.35
CA GLY A 654 -62.09 3.88 -34.03
C GLY A 654 -62.59 3.55 -32.60
N PRO A 655 -62.35 2.34 -32.05
CA PRO A 655 -62.72 2.00 -30.67
C PRO A 655 -61.94 2.81 -29.61
N LEU A 656 -60.62 2.96 -29.79
CA LEU A 656 -59.77 3.74 -28.89
C LEU A 656 -60.13 5.22 -28.92
N LYS A 657 -60.33 5.78 -30.12
CA LYS A 657 -60.76 7.17 -30.30
C LYS A 657 -62.08 7.46 -29.60
N ARG A 658 -63.08 6.57 -29.73
CA ARG A 658 -64.37 6.70 -29.03
C ARG A 658 -64.20 6.66 -27.50
N SER A 659 -63.37 5.76 -27.00
CA SER A 659 -63.12 5.64 -25.55
C SER A 659 -62.42 6.89 -24.99
N LEU A 660 -61.47 7.45 -25.73
CA LEU A 660 -60.79 8.71 -25.41
C LEU A 660 -61.72 9.93 -25.46
N GLU A 661 -62.61 10.00 -26.47
CA GLU A 661 -63.63 11.06 -26.57
C GLU A 661 -64.63 10.99 -25.39
N GLN A 662 -65.04 9.78 -25.00
CA GLN A 662 -65.89 9.58 -23.82
C GLN A 662 -65.19 9.98 -22.53
N TYR A 663 -63.92 9.59 -22.37
CA TYR A 663 -63.10 10.00 -21.22
C TYR A 663 -63.00 11.54 -21.15
N SER A 664 -62.71 12.19 -22.27
CA SER A 664 -62.62 13.66 -22.36
C SER A 664 -63.95 14.35 -22.00
N ALA A 665 -65.07 13.83 -22.49
CA ALA A 665 -66.40 14.38 -22.16
C ALA A 665 -66.72 14.27 -20.67
N VAL A 666 -66.38 13.16 -20.02
CA VAL A 666 -66.58 12.99 -18.56
C VAL A 666 -65.64 13.90 -17.78
N PHE A 667 -64.39 14.06 -18.26
CA PHE A 667 -63.43 14.97 -17.65
C PHE A 667 -63.93 16.42 -17.69
N GLU A 668 -64.43 16.91 -18.83
CA GLU A 668 -64.98 18.27 -18.96
C GLU A 668 -66.16 18.53 -18.02
N VAL A 669 -66.98 17.51 -17.73
CA VAL A 669 -68.04 17.61 -16.71
C VAL A 669 -67.45 17.73 -15.30
N SER A 670 -66.39 16.99 -15.00
CA SER A 670 -65.73 17.01 -13.69
C SER A 670 -64.94 18.31 -13.44
N LYS A 671 -64.30 18.87 -14.48
CA LYS A 671 -63.48 20.07 -14.43
C LYS A 671 -63.85 21.02 -15.60
N PRO A 672 -64.94 21.81 -15.46
CA PRO A 672 -65.52 22.58 -16.57
C PRO A 672 -64.66 23.76 -17.08
N ALA A 673 -63.61 24.13 -16.36
CA ALA A 673 -62.68 25.19 -16.76
C ALA A 673 -61.44 24.66 -17.52
N GLN A 674 -61.32 23.34 -17.71
CA GLN A 674 -60.14 22.70 -18.29
C GLN A 674 -60.53 21.87 -19.51
N LYS A 675 -59.69 21.89 -20.54
CA LYS A 675 -59.86 21.09 -21.76
C LYS A 675 -58.63 20.22 -21.97
N LEU A 676 -58.83 18.95 -22.31
CA LEU A 676 -57.75 18.01 -22.55
C LEU A 676 -57.25 18.09 -24.01
N SER A 677 -55.93 18.09 -24.16
CA SER A 677 -55.23 17.78 -25.41
C SER A 677 -54.58 16.41 -25.24
N ILE A 678 -54.97 15.46 -26.08
CA ILE A 678 -54.51 14.08 -25.98
C ILE A 678 -53.31 13.91 -26.91
N PHE A 679 -52.22 13.38 -26.35
CA PHE A 679 -51.05 12.93 -27.12
C PHE A 679 -51.34 11.50 -27.58
N SER A 680 -51.59 11.29 -28.88
CA SER A 680 -52.05 9.99 -29.38
C SER A 680 -50.92 8.97 -29.56
N SER A 681 -49.69 9.46 -29.77
CA SER A 681 -48.50 8.64 -29.96
C SER A 681 -47.95 8.06 -28.64
N LEU A 682 -48.23 8.70 -27.50
CA LEU A 682 -47.69 8.35 -26.20
C LEU A 682 -48.70 7.59 -25.33
N GLY A 683 -48.28 6.43 -24.82
CA GLY A 683 -49.06 5.63 -23.89
C GLY A 683 -48.75 4.15 -24.01
N MET A 684 -49.52 3.34 -23.29
CA MET A 684 -49.48 1.88 -23.37
C MET A 684 -50.91 1.38 -23.59
N VAL A 685 -51.08 0.42 -24.50
CA VAL A 685 -52.35 -0.19 -24.87
C VAL A 685 -52.23 -1.69 -24.66
N ASP A 686 -53.15 -2.24 -23.89
CA ASP A 686 -53.31 -3.69 -23.76
C ASP A 686 -54.04 -4.21 -24.99
N VAL A 687 -53.37 -5.04 -25.77
CA VAL A 687 -53.90 -5.64 -26.99
C VAL A 687 -54.00 -7.14 -26.79
N GLU A 688 -55.20 -7.68 -27.03
CA GLU A 688 -55.47 -9.10 -27.12
C GLU A 688 -55.73 -9.44 -28.59
N LEU A 689 -54.86 -10.25 -29.18
CA LEU A 689 -54.97 -10.71 -30.57
C LEU A 689 -55.46 -12.15 -30.58
N GLU A 690 -56.67 -12.37 -31.06
CA GLU A 690 -57.22 -13.71 -31.32
C GLU A 690 -56.89 -14.12 -32.77
N LEU A 691 -55.88 -14.99 -32.93
CA LEU A 691 -55.55 -15.62 -34.22
C LEU A 691 -56.19 -17.02 -34.28
N GLU A 692 -56.20 -17.66 -35.46
CA GLU A 692 -56.81 -18.98 -35.64
C GLU A 692 -56.22 -20.08 -34.73
N ASP A 693 -54.91 -19.99 -34.42
CA ASP A 693 -54.18 -20.99 -33.64
C ASP A 693 -53.83 -20.57 -32.21
N ARG A 694 -53.81 -19.27 -31.90
CA ARG A 694 -53.36 -18.73 -30.61
C ARG A 694 -53.97 -17.37 -30.27
N THR A 695 -54.11 -17.10 -28.97
CA THR A 695 -54.39 -15.77 -28.43
C THR A 695 -53.09 -15.17 -27.89
N ILE A 696 -52.77 -13.93 -28.27
CA ILE A 696 -51.59 -13.20 -27.81
C ILE A 696 -52.04 -11.95 -27.06
N GLU A 697 -51.75 -11.89 -25.77
CA GLU A 697 -51.93 -10.69 -24.94
C GLU A 697 -50.59 -9.96 -24.80
N MET A 698 -50.55 -8.67 -25.13
CA MET A 698 -49.36 -7.85 -24.97
C MET A 698 -49.69 -6.38 -24.68
N GLN A 699 -48.80 -5.72 -23.92
CA GLN A 699 -48.83 -4.28 -23.76
C GLN A 699 -47.92 -3.64 -24.80
N VAL A 700 -48.48 -2.79 -25.66
CA VAL A 700 -47.72 -2.13 -26.73
C VAL A 700 -48.03 -0.65 -26.79
N GLU A 701 -47.15 0.14 -27.40
CA GLU A 701 -47.43 1.55 -27.66
C GLU A 701 -48.63 1.71 -28.62
N PRO A 702 -49.38 2.84 -28.54
CA PRO A 702 -50.53 3.12 -29.41
C PRO A 702 -50.26 2.96 -30.90
N MET A 703 -49.05 3.28 -31.36
CA MET A 703 -48.66 3.11 -32.76
C MET A 703 -48.66 1.65 -33.19
N HIS A 704 -48.12 0.74 -32.37
CA HIS A 704 -48.13 -0.70 -32.65
C HIS A 704 -49.54 -1.26 -32.65
N ALA A 705 -50.40 -0.81 -31.72
CA ALA A 705 -51.81 -1.18 -31.67
C ALA A 705 -52.58 -0.68 -32.91
N ALA A 706 -52.32 0.56 -33.35
CA ALA A 706 -52.93 1.13 -34.54
C ALA A 706 -52.53 0.39 -35.82
N ILE A 707 -51.26 -0.01 -35.92
CA ILE A 707 -50.75 -0.84 -37.02
C ILE A 707 -51.52 -2.15 -37.11
N ILE A 708 -51.58 -2.92 -36.03
CA ILE A 708 -52.19 -4.27 -36.09
C ILE A 708 -53.69 -4.20 -36.30
N TYR A 709 -54.35 -3.15 -35.79
CA TYR A 709 -55.78 -2.92 -36.02
C TYR A 709 -56.13 -2.75 -37.50
N LEU A 710 -55.25 -2.20 -38.33
CA LEU A 710 -55.49 -2.09 -39.77
C LEU A 710 -55.55 -3.46 -40.48
N PHE A 711 -54.89 -4.47 -39.91
CA PHE A 711 -54.90 -5.82 -40.46
C PHE A 711 -56.21 -6.58 -40.15
N GLU A 712 -57.08 -6.05 -39.28
CA GLU A 712 -58.44 -6.56 -39.08
C GLU A 712 -59.32 -6.34 -40.33
N ASP A 713 -59.09 -5.24 -41.06
CA ASP A 713 -59.85 -4.91 -42.26
C ASP A 713 -59.33 -5.63 -43.52
N GLN A 714 -58.01 -5.82 -43.62
CA GLN A 714 -57.34 -6.42 -44.79
C GLN A 714 -56.04 -7.14 -44.39
N ASP A 715 -55.85 -8.35 -44.91
CA ASP A 715 -54.70 -9.20 -44.55
C ASP A 715 -53.36 -8.74 -45.15
N MET A 716 -53.39 -7.88 -46.17
CA MET A 716 -52.19 -7.41 -46.88
C MET A 716 -52.18 -5.90 -47.02
N TRP A 717 -51.07 -5.29 -46.58
CA TRP A 717 -50.86 -3.86 -46.66
C TRP A 717 -49.48 -3.50 -47.23
N THR A 718 -49.39 -2.36 -47.91
CA THR A 718 -48.12 -1.76 -48.30
C THR A 718 -47.73 -0.65 -47.31
N LEU A 719 -46.43 -0.44 -47.07
CA LEU A 719 -45.94 0.59 -46.13
C LEU A 719 -46.51 1.98 -46.44
N ALA A 720 -46.54 2.39 -47.72
CA ALA A 720 -47.09 3.66 -48.16
C ALA A 720 -48.60 3.80 -47.87
N ALA A 721 -49.36 2.70 -47.97
CA ALA A 721 -50.79 2.70 -47.66
C ALA A 721 -51.05 2.81 -46.15
N ILE A 722 -50.23 2.16 -45.33
CA ILE A 722 -50.29 2.26 -43.87
C ILE A 722 -49.88 3.67 -43.42
N SER A 723 -48.79 4.23 -43.97
CA SER A 723 -48.34 5.60 -43.71
C SER A 723 -49.44 6.62 -44.05
N ALA A 724 -50.08 6.49 -45.22
CA ALA A 724 -51.18 7.37 -45.61
C ALA A 724 -52.41 7.29 -44.68
N LYS A 725 -52.70 6.10 -44.12
CA LYS A 725 -53.81 5.91 -43.18
C LYS A 725 -53.49 6.40 -41.77
N LEU A 726 -52.29 6.13 -41.26
CA LEU A 726 -51.91 6.50 -39.90
C LEU A 726 -51.38 7.93 -39.77
N GLN A 727 -51.08 8.60 -40.90
CA GLN A 727 -50.43 9.93 -40.97
C GLN A 727 -49.00 9.95 -40.38
N VAL A 728 -48.32 8.79 -40.39
CA VAL A 728 -46.98 8.58 -39.79
C VAL A 728 -45.93 8.46 -40.89
N SER A 729 -44.68 8.85 -40.59
CA SER A 729 -43.55 8.73 -41.53
C SER A 729 -43.23 7.26 -41.88
N GLU A 730 -42.83 7.00 -43.13
CA GLU A 730 -42.47 5.64 -43.60
C GLU A 730 -41.28 5.05 -42.81
N GLU A 731 -40.32 5.88 -42.40
CA GLU A 731 -39.12 5.46 -41.64
C GLU A 731 -39.46 5.00 -40.22
N SER A 732 -40.29 5.75 -39.48
CA SER A 732 -40.76 5.38 -38.14
C SER A 732 -41.57 4.08 -38.19
N LEU A 733 -42.44 3.97 -39.20
CA LEU A 733 -43.29 2.80 -39.41
C LEU A 733 -42.48 1.53 -39.66
N GLU A 734 -41.45 1.58 -40.52
CA GLU A 734 -40.60 0.42 -40.81
C GLU A 734 -39.93 -0.14 -39.54
N GLN A 735 -39.43 0.75 -38.66
CA GLN A 735 -38.83 0.33 -37.39
C GLN A 735 -39.86 -0.33 -36.46
N LYS A 736 -41.07 0.23 -36.37
CA LYS A 736 -42.14 -0.26 -35.48
C LYS A 736 -42.78 -1.57 -35.98
N MET A 737 -42.78 -1.82 -37.29
CA MET A 737 -43.23 -3.09 -37.88
C MET A 737 -42.36 -4.28 -37.44
N GLN A 738 -41.08 -4.05 -37.12
CA GLN A 738 -40.15 -5.12 -36.72
C GLN A 738 -40.62 -5.89 -35.47
N LEU A 739 -41.37 -5.24 -34.57
CA LEU A 739 -41.95 -5.91 -33.40
C LEU A 739 -42.90 -7.02 -33.84
N TRP A 740 -43.86 -6.72 -34.72
CA TRP A 740 -44.86 -7.69 -35.18
C TRP A 740 -44.27 -8.78 -36.09
N ILE A 741 -43.19 -8.46 -36.81
CA ILE A 741 -42.42 -9.45 -37.57
C ILE A 741 -41.70 -10.42 -36.63
N ARG A 742 -41.08 -9.90 -35.56
CA ARG A 742 -40.40 -10.72 -34.55
C ARG A 742 -41.35 -11.64 -33.81
N GLU A 743 -42.56 -11.18 -33.50
CA GLU A 743 -43.62 -12.00 -32.86
C GLU A 743 -44.27 -12.99 -33.84
N GLY A 744 -43.90 -12.94 -35.13
CA GLY A 744 -44.41 -13.83 -36.17
C GLY A 744 -45.88 -13.60 -36.50
N VAL A 745 -46.38 -12.38 -36.25
CA VAL A 745 -47.74 -11.95 -36.60
C VAL A 745 -47.77 -11.41 -38.04
N LEU A 746 -46.72 -10.71 -38.47
CA LEU A 746 -46.57 -10.20 -39.83
C LEU A 746 -45.39 -10.85 -40.56
N LYS A 747 -45.52 -11.07 -41.88
CA LYS A 747 -44.43 -11.50 -42.77
C LYS A 747 -44.23 -10.50 -43.90
N GLU A 748 -42.97 -10.18 -44.17
CA GLU A 748 -42.60 -9.40 -45.35
C GLU A 748 -42.49 -10.33 -46.58
N ILE A 749 -43.35 -10.13 -47.58
CA ILE A 749 -43.40 -10.96 -48.80
C ILE A 749 -42.61 -10.30 -49.94
N GLY A 750 -42.53 -8.98 -49.92
CA GLY A 750 -41.79 -8.17 -50.87
C GLY A 750 -41.44 -6.84 -50.24
N ARG A 751 -40.62 -6.04 -50.95
CA ARG A 751 -40.13 -4.76 -50.44
C ARG A 751 -41.32 -3.88 -50.01
N PHE A 752 -41.43 -3.59 -48.72
CA PHE A 752 -42.49 -2.76 -48.13
C PHE A 752 -43.91 -3.33 -48.27
N GLN A 753 -44.06 -4.65 -48.33
CA GLN A 753 -45.35 -5.35 -48.36
C GLN A 753 -45.44 -6.38 -47.22
N TYR A 754 -46.44 -6.22 -46.37
CA TYR A 754 -46.64 -7.03 -45.17
C TYR A 754 -47.95 -7.81 -45.27
N GLN A 755 -47.91 -9.09 -44.90
CA GLN A 755 -49.08 -9.96 -44.79
C GLN A 755 -49.25 -10.46 -43.36
N LEU A 756 -50.50 -10.50 -42.89
CA LEU A 756 -50.89 -11.12 -41.64
C LEU A 756 -50.75 -12.65 -41.71
N ILE A 757 -50.12 -13.24 -40.69
CA ILE A 757 -50.03 -14.69 -40.53
C ILE A 757 -50.99 -15.12 -39.42
N GLU A 758 -52.04 -15.87 -39.81
CA GLU A 758 -53.00 -16.45 -38.85
C GLU A 758 -52.52 -17.75 -38.20
N ASN A 759 -51.59 -18.47 -38.85
CA ASN A 759 -51.09 -19.78 -38.38
C ASN A 759 -49.56 -19.78 -38.25
N ALA A 760 -49.02 -20.00 -37.05
CA ALA A 760 -47.59 -19.98 -36.75
C ALA A 760 -46.77 -21.00 -37.56
N SER A 761 -47.38 -22.10 -38.01
CA SER A 761 -46.73 -23.12 -38.87
C SER A 761 -46.40 -22.63 -40.29
N SER A 762 -47.03 -21.55 -40.76
CA SER A 762 -46.74 -20.93 -42.05
C SER A 762 -45.55 -19.95 -42.02
N SER A 763 -45.09 -19.57 -40.82
CA SER A 763 -43.94 -18.68 -40.63
C SER A 763 -42.60 -19.35 -40.98
N SER A 764 -42.51 -20.68 -40.92
CA SER A 764 -41.27 -21.46 -41.07
C SER A 764 -40.90 -21.87 -42.52
N THR A 765 -41.48 -21.22 -43.53
CA THR A 765 -41.19 -21.51 -44.96
C THR A 765 -40.69 -20.30 -45.74
#